data_AF-A0A7C1FET4-F1
#
_entry.id   AF-A0A7C1FET4-F1
#
_cell.length_a   1.000
_cell.length_b   1.000
_cell.length_c   1.000
_cell.angle_alpha   90.00
_cell.angle_beta   90.00
_cell.angle_gamma   90.00
#
_symmetry.space_group_name_H-M   'P 1'
#
loop_
_entity.id
_entity.type
_entity.pdbx_description
1 polymer ?
#
loop_
_entity_poly.entity_id
_entity_poly.type
_entity_poly.pdbx_seq_one_letter_code
_entity_poly.pdbx_strand_id
1 'polypeptide(L)'
;MDAFRMRLWAPIGTAAIALGLLWLMATLPLRLCANCGAALAPASALTPGTLASVDSPPLSFSPGWTVSARGADPAEPADPFAEPSGVITFTYTGDAVWLLLAPGDYWAYLYVTVDERPANRLANIPGNVNSLGAAAGYITLLAPELAGEPEARRLRWVEIHRAGVAHGAGGALSTAHNVRLEFWRGWGQSPLRGIAVDPPRHALYRPNERLPFLPAPLWPGALLIGGGLWLVAAGLMPPLRMKLSYRPLPRFKALDYSLRPWQHAAWIAFGAGAALTLGGTAFERWLPMLAGVLLLTGAGVVRPALWLAALLFALPFAYAVDLPLLPVRALGIVDVGVLGGAVVLVGHWALRALTGRNRSLKAIPLTGQQRIALWLLAFIAGWALIVSLDVRYPTLALREWRVVFLSALIFGIVLIGVLRAARSPAQDRWLLVGGWLLGATAVALIGLWGYISGQAFVSAAEGVRRVQALYDSPNNLALYLDRTLAVTLALALFAEGWKRRTLWAVLAVVQGLAWLLTFSKGALFLAAPTMTLILAAGGVWMHRRNCVSLRPLWALGALVLLMALALTPFLGAERFQRLLDFEQGTGFLRLQLWRSSWAMALDHPWFGVGPDQFLYHYRSNYLLPEAWQEPNLNHPHNFMLDWWTRLGLIGLLLGGSWWGVGMWSVGRWLRRSVMQRDEAALALGCLAATGAALAHGLIDVSYGLPELMLTWVLVFHLGLRGSNQNAGNRP
;
A
#
# COMPACT_ATOMS: atom_id res chain seq x y z
N MET A 1 32.49 -31.36 -1.63
CA MET A 1 31.01 -31.43 -1.80
C MET A 1 30.35 -30.05 -1.93
N ASP A 2 30.70 -29.04 -1.12
CA ASP A 2 30.05 -27.71 -1.21
C ASP A 2 30.29 -26.96 -2.53
N ALA A 3 31.49 -27.08 -3.13
CA ALA A 3 31.77 -26.51 -4.45
C ALA A 3 30.97 -27.16 -5.60
N PHE A 4 30.60 -28.44 -5.44
CA PHE A 4 29.79 -29.17 -6.42
C PHE A 4 28.31 -28.78 -6.29
N ARG A 5 27.78 -28.66 -5.06
CA ARG A 5 26.43 -28.13 -4.79
C ARG A 5 26.26 -26.69 -5.29
N MET A 6 27.29 -25.84 -5.16
CA MET A 6 27.24 -24.46 -5.66
C MET A 6 27.21 -24.35 -7.19
N ARG A 7 27.79 -25.31 -7.93
CA ARG A 7 27.79 -25.32 -9.40
C ARG A 7 26.47 -25.77 -10.02
N LEU A 8 25.59 -26.42 -9.27
CA LEU A 8 24.30 -26.92 -9.76
C LEU A 8 23.19 -25.83 -9.78
N TRP A 9 23.27 -24.84 -8.88
CA TRP A 9 22.21 -23.82 -8.76
C TRP A 9 22.12 -22.88 -9.95
N ALA A 10 23.26 -22.48 -10.53
CA ALA A 10 23.28 -21.61 -11.71
C ALA A 10 22.60 -22.25 -12.93
N PRO A 11 22.91 -23.50 -13.36
CA PRO A 11 22.22 -24.11 -14.50
C PRO A 11 20.74 -24.38 -14.22
N ILE A 12 20.37 -24.79 -13.00
CA ILE A 12 18.94 -24.94 -12.62
C ILE A 12 18.22 -23.58 -12.71
N GLY A 13 18.85 -22.52 -12.20
CA GLY A 13 18.30 -21.17 -12.27
C GLY A 13 18.15 -20.66 -13.71
N THR A 14 19.13 -20.89 -14.57
CA THR A 14 19.05 -20.55 -16.00
C THR A 14 17.94 -21.34 -16.70
N ALA A 15 17.78 -22.63 -16.41
CA ALA A 15 16.69 -23.44 -16.95
C ALA A 15 15.32 -22.93 -16.48
N ALA A 16 15.18 -22.55 -15.21
CA ALA A 16 13.96 -21.96 -14.68
C ALA A 16 13.64 -20.61 -15.38
N ILE A 17 14.63 -19.74 -15.60
CA ILE A 17 14.44 -18.50 -16.36
C ILE A 17 13.96 -18.80 -17.79
N ALA A 18 14.59 -19.75 -18.49
CA ALA A 18 14.22 -20.12 -19.85
C ALA A 18 12.78 -20.65 -19.93
N LEU A 19 12.41 -21.56 -19.02
CA LEU A 19 11.03 -22.07 -18.92
C LEU A 19 10.03 -20.96 -18.60
N GLY A 20 10.39 -20.04 -17.71
CA GLY A 20 9.53 -18.90 -17.38
C GLY A 20 9.35 -17.93 -18.54
N LEU A 21 10.39 -17.68 -19.34
CA LEU A 21 10.29 -16.88 -20.57
C LEU A 21 9.41 -17.56 -21.61
N LEU A 22 9.56 -18.88 -21.81
CA LEU A 22 8.69 -19.66 -22.70
C LEU A 22 7.22 -19.61 -22.25
N TRP A 23 6.97 -19.72 -20.93
CA TRP A 23 5.64 -19.57 -20.37
C TRP A 23 5.04 -18.20 -20.68
N LEU A 24 5.78 -17.11 -20.44
CA LEU A 24 5.32 -15.76 -20.76
C LEU A 24 5.05 -15.58 -22.25
N MET A 25 5.91 -16.11 -23.14
CA MET A 25 5.66 -16.05 -24.58
C MET A 25 4.37 -16.78 -24.99
N ALA A 26 4.05 -17.91 -24.34
CA ALA A 26 2.82 -18.65 -24.61
C ALA A 26 1.56 -17.96 -24.04
N THR A 27 1.69 -17.25 -22.93
CA THR A 27 0.57 -16.68 -22.16
C THR A 27 0.32 -15.19 -22.41
N LEU A 28 1.24 -14.48 -23.05
CA LEU A 28 1.02 -13.10 -23.46
C LEU A 28 0.08 -13.00 -24.67
N PRO A 29 -0.80 -11.97 -24.72
CA PRO A 29 -1.74 -11.78 -25.81
C PRO A 29 -1.05 -11.23 -27.06
N LEU A 30 -0.46 -12.13 -27.86
CA LEU A 30 0.31 -11.79 -29.06
C LEU A 30 -0.44 -12.08 -30.37
N ARG A 31 -1.44 -12.98 -30.36
CA ARG A 31 -2.14 -13.42 -31.58
C ARG A 31 -3.40 -12.58 -31.81
N LEU A 32 -3.50 -11.92 -32.97
CA LEU A 32 -4.74 -11.24 -33.36
C LEU A 32 -5.87 -12.26 -33.57
N CYS A 33 -7.04 -11.99 -33.00
CA CYS A 33 -8.24 -12.80 -33.22
C CYS A 33 -9.16 -12.15 -34.26
N ALA A 34 -9.03 -12.57 -35.52
CA ALA A 34 -9.86 -12.07 -36.62
C ALA A 34 -11.34 -12.48 -36.50
N ASN A 35 -11.61 -13.64 -35.87
CA ASN A 35 -12.96 -14.20 -35.73
C ASN A 35 -13.55 -14.03 -34.32
N CYS A 36 -13.03 -13.08 -33.53
CA CYS A 36 -13.55 -12.77 -32.20
C CYS A 36 -14.66 -11.73 -32.26
N GLY A 37 -15.51 -11.74 -31.24
CA GLY A 37 -16.70 -10.88 -31.16
C GLY A 37 -17.98 -11.68 -31.28
N ALA A 38 -19.03 -11.18 -30.61
CA ALA A 38 -20.37 -11.71 -30.73
C ALA A 38 -21.18 -10.84 -31.71
N ALA A 39 -21.78 -11.46 -32.72
CA ALA A 39 -22.93 -10.89 -33.39
C ALA A 39 -24.17 -11.36 -32.63
N LEU A 40 -24.90 -10.42 -32.04
CA LEU A 40 -26.14 -10.72 -31.33
C LEU A 40 -27.29 -10.74 -32.33
N ALA A 41 -28.18 -11.73 -32.20
CA ALA A 41 -29.39 -11.83 -33.00
C ALA A 41 -30.57 -12.31 -32.15
N PRO A 42 -31.82 -12.01 -32.55
CA PRO A 42 -32.99 -12.53 -31.84
C PRO A 42 -33.00 -14.05 -31.85
N ALA A 43 -33.18 -14.66 -30.68
CA ALA A 43 -33.25 -16.11 -30.52
C ALA A 43 -34.61 -16.55 -29.98
N SER A 44 -35.21 -17.58 -30.58
CA SER A 44 -36.50 -18.14 -30.13
C SER A 44 -36.39 -18.96 -28.84
N ALA A 45 -35.19 -19.40 -28.48
CA ALA A 45 -34.88 -20.10 -27.23
C ALA A 45 -33.44 -19.80 -26.78
N LEU A 46 -33.21 -19.86 -25.45
CA LEU A 46 -31.90 -19.67 -24.83
C LEU A 46 -31.29 -21.03 -24.49
N THR A 47 -30.53 -21.59 -25.43
CA THR A 47 -29.94 -22.94 -25.39
C THR A 47 -28.41 -22.88 -25.56
N PRO A 48 -27.66 -23.97 -25.38
CA PRO A 48 -26.21 -23.92 -25.49
C PRO A 48 -25.75 -23.39 -26.86
N GLY A 49 -24.82 -22.44 -26.86
CA GLY A 49 -24.30 -21.74 -28.05
C GLY A 49 -25.09 -20.48 -28.46
N THR A 50 -26.20 -20.16 -27.81
CA THR A 50 -27.01 -18.98 -28.15
C THR A 50 -26.30 -17.66 -27.80
N LEU A 51 -26.31 -16.71 -28.73
CA LEU A 51 -25.89 -15.31 -28.57
C LEU A 51 -27.09 -14.40 -28.88
N ALA A 52 -27.91 -14.15 -27.87
CA ALA A 52 -29.20 -13.48 -28.00
C ALA A 52 -29.09 -11.96 -27.84
N SER A 53 -29.69 -11.21 -28.76
CA SER A 53 -30.01 -9.79 -28.55
C SER A 53 -31.18 -9.64 -27.57
N VAL A 54 -31.32 -8.47 -26.95
CA VAL A 54 -32.32 -8.22 -25.90
C VAL A 54 -33.77 -8.18 -26.39
N ASP A 55 -34.01 -8.11 -27.68
CA ASP A 55 -35.32 -8.21 -28.33
C ASP A 55 -35.75 -9.67 -28.60
N SER A 56 -35.04 -10.65 -28.03
CA SER A 56 -35.37 -12.07 -28.14
C SER A 56 -36.68 -12.42 -27.42
N PRO A 57 -37.62 -13.16 -28.04
CA PRO A 57 -38.93 -13.50 -27.46
C PRO A 57 -38.93 -14.17 -26.06
N PRO A 58 -37.92 -14.99 -25.66
CA PRO A 58 -37.87 -15.58 -24.32
C PRO A 58 -37.68 -14.59 -23.17
N LEU A 59 -37.33 -13.32 -23.46
CA LEU A 59 -37.09 -12.30 -22.45
C LEU A 59 -38.39 -11.58 -22.11
N SER A 60 -38.86 -11.74 -20.88
CA SER A 60 -40.03 -11.04 -20.36
C SER A 60 -39.59 -9.81 -19.58
N PHE A 61 -40.01 -8.63 -20.04
CA PHE A 61 -39.72 -7.34 -19.43
C PHE A 61 -40.92 -6.84 -18.62
N SER A 62 -40.67 -6.25 -17.46
CA SER A 62 -41.66 -5.44 -16.74
C SER A 62 -42.15 -4.26 -17.59
N PRO A 63 -43.23 -3.56 -17.21
CA PRO A 63 -43.57 -2.28 -17.85
C PRO A 63 -42.41 -1.26 -17.77
N GLY A 64 -42.34 -0.34 -18.73
CA GLY A 64 -41.38 0.78 -18.70
C GLY A 64 -40.04 0.57 -19.41
N TRP A 65 -39.86 -0.50 -20.19
CA TRP A 65 -38.63 -0.72 -20.96
C TRP A 65 -38.71 -0.17 -22.39
N THR A 66 -37.62 0.45 -22.85
CA THR A 66 -37.36 0.68 -24.28
C THR A 66 -36.36 -0.36 -24.76
N VAL A 67 -36.82 -1.30 -25.59
CA VAL A 67 -36.01 -2.42 -26.09
C VAL A 67 -35.72 -2.26 -27.58
N SER A 68 -34.47 -2.46 -27.97
CA SER A 68 -34.03 -2.50 -29.36
C SER A 68 -32.92 -3.51 -29.55
N ALA A 69 -32.57 -3.82 -30.80
CA ALA A 69 -31.39 -4.64 -31.11
C ALA A 69 -30.07 -4.08 -30.53
N ARG A 70 -30.02 -2.78 -30.18
CA ARG A 70 -28.85 -2.14 -29.56
C ARG A 70 -28.79 -2.30 -28.04
N GLY A 71 -29.87 -2.69 -27.36
CA GLY A 71 -29.92 -2.79 -25.91
C GLY A 71 -31.28 -2.47 -25.32
N ALA A 72 -31.41 -2.74 -24.02
CA ALA A 72 -32.61 -2.56 -23.24
C ALA A 72 -32.39 -1.46 -22.20
N ASP A 73 -33.26 -0.46 -22.21
CA ASP A 73 -33.19 0.71 -21.33
C ASP A 73 -34.44 0.78 -20.43
N PRO A 74 -34.30 0.70 -19.09
CA PRO A 74 -35.43 0.86 -18.19
C PRO A 74 -35.78 2.34 -18.01
N ALA A 75 -37.06 2.65 -17.77
CA ALA A 75 -37.48 3.97 -17.33
C ALA A 75 -37.13 4.23 -15.86
N GLU A 76 -37.05 5.50 -15.46
CA GLU A 76 -36.96 5.87 -14.04
C GLU A 76 -38.30 5.57 -13.34
N PRO A 77 -38.30 4.81 -12.23
CA PRO A 77 -39.51 4.53 -11.47
C PRO A 77 -39.90 5.74 -10.60
N ALA A 78 -41.09 5.70 -9.98
CA ALA A 78 -41.58 6.80 -9.14
C ALA A 78 -40.73 6.99 -7.87
N ASP A 79 -40.28 5.89 -7.26
CA ASP A 79 -39.32 5.91 -6.15
C ASP A 79 -38.07 5.09 -6.50
N PRO A 80 -37.02 5.72 -7.05
CA PRO A 80 -35.81 5.01 -7.49
C PRO A 80 -34.91 4.51 -6.34
N PHE A 81 -35.26 4.80 -5.07
CA PHE A 81 -34.57 4.26 -3.90
C PHE A 81 -35.30 3.04 -3.32
N ALA A 82 -36.61 2.91 -3.52
CA ALA A 82 -37.40 1.80 -3.01
C ALA A 82 -37.79 0.76 -4.08
N GLU A 83 -37.78 1.14 -5.36
CA GLU A 83 -38.25 0.30 -6.46
C GLU A 83 -37.16 0.08 -7.54
N PRO A 84 -37.08 -1.12 -8.12
CA PRO A 84 -36.20 -1.36 -9.26
C PRO A 84 -36.69 -0.56 -10.49
N SER A 85 -35.75 -0.05 -11.30
CA SER A 85 -36.07 0.59 -12.59
C SER A 85 -36.73 -0.38 -13.57
N GLY A 86 -36.42 -1.67 -13.45
CA GLY A 86 -37.06 -2.69 -14.26
C GLY A 86 -36.62 -4.11 -13.91
N VAL A 87 -37.50 -5.06 -14.20
CA VAL A 87 -37.26 -6.49 -13.98
C VAL A 87 -37.29 -7.21 -15.32
N ILE A 88 -36.34 -8.12 -15.53
CA ILE A 88 -36.32 -9.05 -16.67
C ILE A 88 -36.34 -10.47 -16.14
N THR A 89 -37.21 -11.31 -16.69
CA THR A 89 -37.27 -12.74 -16.38
C THR A 89 -37.15 -13.57 -17.65
N PHE A 90 -36.43 -14.68 -17.57
CA PHE A 90 -36.28 -15.62 -18.67
C PHE A 90 -35.84 -16.99 -18.18
N THR A 91 -35.99 -18.00 -19.03
CA THR A 91 -35.51 -19.35 -18.79
C THR A 91 -34.40 -19.68 -19.78
N TYR A 92 -33.35 -20.36 -19.33
CA TYR A 92 -32.32 -20.88 -20.21
C TYR A 92 -32.02 -22.35 -19.91
N THR A 93 -31.55 -23.08 -20.93
CA THR A 93 -31.08 -24.46 -20.79
C THR A 93 -29.61 -24.51 -21.18
N GLY A 94 -28.74 -24.93 -20.28
CA GLY A 94 -27.30 -24.99 -20.51
C GLY A 94 -26.50 -24.93 -19.21
N ASP A 95 -25.18 -24.97 -19.32
CA ASP A 95 -24.28 -25.00 -18.17
C ASP A 95 -24.02 -23.59 -17.61
N ALA A 96 -23.89 -22.58 -18.47
CA ALA A 96 -23.55 -21.22 -18.08
C ALA A 96 -24.34 -20.17 -18.85
N VAL A 97 -24.70 -19.08 -18.14
CA VAL A 97 -25.34 -17.91 -18.74
C VAL A 97 -24.55 -16.64 -18.43
N TRP A 98 -24.45 -15.78 -19.44
CA TRP A 98 -23.67 -14.55 -19.46
C TRP A 98 -24.52 -13.36 -19.88
N LEU A 99 -24.23 -12.20 -19.33
CA LEU A 99 -24.82 -10.92 -19.72
C LEU A 99 -23.77 -10.04 -20.39
N LEU A 100 -24.12 -9.40 -21.50
CA LEU A 100 -23.33 -8.32 -22.07
C LEU A 100 -23.79 -7.00 -21.44
N LEU A 101 -23.03 -6.52 -20.47
CA LEU A 101 -23.34 -5.31 -19.71
C LEU A 101 -22.54 -4.11 -20.25
N ALA A 102 -23.11 -2.91 -20.10
CA ALA A 102 -22.55 -1.66 -20.60
C ALA A 102 -22.19 -0.68 -19.48
N PRO A 103 -21.21 -0.98 -18.59
CA PRO A 103 -20.82 -0.06 -17.52
C PRO A 103 -20.31 1.29 -18.06
N GLY A 104 -20.42 2.33 -17.24
CA GLY A 104 -20.02 3.68 -17.64
C GLY A 104 -20.02 4.67 -16.49
N ASP A 105 -19.97 5.96 -16.82
CA ASP A 105 -20.00 7.06 -15.86
C ASP A 105 -21.43 7.36 -15.38
N TYR A 106 -22.07 6.34 -14.83
CA TYR A 106 -23.40 6.40 -14.25
C TYR A 106 -23.51 5.36 -13.13
N TRP A 107 -24.28 5.69 -12.10
CA TRP A 107 -24.52 4.75 -11.01
C TRP A 107 -25.72 3.87 -11.34
N ALA A 108 -25.47 2.57 -11.49
CA ALA A 108 -26.49 1.54 -11.57
C ALA A 108 -25.99 0.23 -10.97
N TYR A 109 -26.92 -0.63 -10.59
CA TYR A 109 -26.61 -1.94 -10.03
C TYR A 109 -27.69 -2.95 -10.39
N LEU A 110 -27.31 -4.22 -10.30
CA LEU A 110 -28.07 -5.35 -10.76
C LEU A 110 -28.09 -6.42 -9.66
N TYR A 111 -29.30 -6.85 -9.28
CA TYR A 111 -29.50 -8.09 -8.54
C TYR A 111 -29.90 -9.22 -9.47
N VAL A 112 -29.33 -10.39 -9.27
CA VAL A 112 -29.57 -11.57 -10.09
C VAL A 112 -29.88 -12.76 -9.19
N THR A 113 -31.02 -13.41 -9.46
CA THR A 113 -31.34 -14.71 -8.89
C THR A 113 -31.53 -15.74 -9.99
N VAL A 114 -31.01 -16.94 -9.76
CA VAL A 114 -31.24 -18.10 -10.61
C VAL A 114 -31.83 -19.20 -9.76
N ASP A 115 -32.99 -19.73 -10.16
CA ASP A 115 -33.78 -20.69 -9.40
C ASP A 115 -34.00 -20.26 -7.94
N GLU A 116 -34.41 -18.99 -7.76
CA GLU A 116 -34.65 -18.35 -6.46
C GLU A 116 -33.43 -18.29 -5.52
N ARG A 117 -32.22 -18.53 -6.05
CA ARG A 117 -30.96 -18.44 -5.31
C ARG A 117 -30.07 -17.34 -5.87
N PRO A 118 -29.15 -16.79 -5.07
CA PRO A 118 -28.14 -15.86 -5.56
C PRO A 118 -27.38 -16.44 -6.75
N ALA A 119 -27.22 -15.65 -7.81
CA ALA A 119 -26.43 -16.05 -8.97
C ALA A 119 -24.97 -16.32 -8.56
N ASN A 120 -24.53 -17.57 -8.73
CA ASN A 120 -23.32 -18.09 -8.09
C ASN A 120 -21.98 -17.62 -8.70
N ARG A 121 -22.02 -16.70 -9.68
CA ARG A 121 -20.85 -16.05 -10.27
C ARG A 121 -20.75 -14.55 -9.96
N LEU A 122 -21.72 -14.01 -9.23
CA LEU A 122 -21.72 -12.63 -8.78
C LEU A 122 -21.47 -12.56 -7.27
N ALA A 123 -21.08 -11.38 -6.78
CA ALA A 123 -20.86 -11.17 -5.36
C ALA A 123 -22.17 -11.40 -4.58
N ASN A 124 -22.12 -12.18 -3.51
CA ASN A 124 -23.24 -12.35 -2.59
C ASN A 124 -22.86 -11.73 -1.24
N ILE A 125 -23.23 -10.48 -1.04
CA ILE A 125 -22.84 -9.72 0.16
C ILE A 125 -23.94 -9.93 1.23
N PRO A 126 -23.63 -10.52 2.40
CA PRO A 126 -24.62 -10.79 3.43
C PRO A 126 -25.38 -9.52 3.82
N GLY A 127 -26.71 -9.56 3.78
CA GLY A 127 -27.59 -8.43 4.09
C GLY A 127 -27.80 -7.42 2.95
N ASN A 128 -27.25 -7.66 1.76
CA ASN A 128 -27.60 -6.93 0.54
C ASN A 128 -28.66 -7.75 -0.22
N VAL A 129 -29.92 -7.36 -0.09
CA VAL A 129 -31.07 -8.13 -0.59
C VAL A 129 -31.73 -7.44 -1.79
N ASN A 130 -32.42 -8.21 -2.62
CA ASN A 130 -33.17 -7.69 -3.76
C ASN A 130 -34.50 -7.04 -3.31
N SER A 131 -35.31 -6.55 -4.27
CA SER A 131 -36.62 -5.91 -3.98
C SER A 131 -37.62 -6.82 -3.25
N LEU A 132 -37.40 -8.14 -3.27
CA LEU A 132 -38.24 -9.15 -2.59
C LEU A 132 -37.72 -9.51 -1.19
N GLY A 133 -36.66 -8.86 -0.71
CA GLY A 133 -36.01 -9.19 0.56
C GLY A 133 -35.21 -10.49 0.55
N ALA A 134 -34.94 -11.07 -0.62
CA ALA A 134 -34.17 -12.30 -0.79
C ALA A 134 -32.70 -11.99 -1.11
N ALA A 135 -31.81 -12.91 -0.72
CA ALA A 135 -30.40 -12.83 -1.14
C ALA A 135 -30.30 -12.98 -2.66
N ALA A 136 -29.43 -12.18 -3.28
CA ALA A 136 -29.22 -12.19 -4.72
C ALA A 136 -27.74 -11.96 -5.06
N GLY A 137 -27.32 -12.45 -6.23
CA GLY A 137 -26.02 -12.09 -6.79
C GLY A 137 -26.01 -10.62 -7.17
N TYR A 138 -24.92 -9.92 -6.90
CA TYR A 138 -24.83 -8.46 -6.98
C TYR A 138 -23.68 -8.00 -7.88
N ILE A 139 -23.93 -6.98 -8.68
CA ILE A 139 -22.89 -6.26 -9.43
C ILE A 139 -23.33 -4.80 -9.68
N THR A 140 -22.36 -3.90 -9.78
CA THR A 140 -22.60 -2.49 -10.15
C THR A 140 -22.12 -2.21 -11.57
N LEU A 141 -22.58 -1.12 -12.16
CA LEU A 141 -22.24 -0.68 -13.50
C LEU A 141 -21.46 0.66 -13.51
N LEU A 142 -21.04 1.12 -12.34
CA LEU A 142 -20.28 2.35 -12.18
C LEU A 142 -18.81 2.13 -12.56
N ALA A 143 -18.38 2.75 -13.66
CA ALA A 143 -17.02 2.75 -14.18
C ALA A 143 -16.64 4.10 -14.83
N PRO A 144 -16.49 5.19 -14.04
CA PRO A 144 -16.08 6.51 -14.53
C PRO A 144 -14.75 6.50 -15.28
N GLU A 145 -13.85 5.58 -14.97
CA GLU A 145 -12.57 5.42 -15.67
C GLU A 145 -12.71 4.96 -17.13
N LEU A 146 -13.92 4.58 -17.56
CA LEU A 146 -14.25 4.26 -18.95
C LEU A 146 -15.03 5.39 -19.63
N ALA A 147 -15.21 6.54 -18.97
CA ALA A 147 -15.84 7.71 -19.56
C ALA A 147 -15.09 8.14 -20.83
N GLY A 148 -15.82 8.33 -21.93
CA GLY A 148 -15.24 8.72 -23.22
C GLY A 148 -14.57 7.60 -24.02
N GLU A 149 -14.42 6.38 -23.47
CA GLU A 149 -13.96 5.23 -24.25
C GLU A 149 -15.04 4.78 -25.26
N PRO A 150 -14.65 4.30 -26.45
CA PRO A 150 -15.56 3.71 -27.43
C PRO A 150 -16.45 2.64 -26.78
N GLU A 151 -17.72 2.55 -27.20
CA GLU A 151 -18.68 1.60 -26.62
C GLU A 151 -18.15 0.16 -26.59
N ALA A 152 -17.51 -0.30 -27.67
CA ALA A 152 -16.89 -1.62 -27.73
C ALA A 152 -15.87 -1.90 -26.61
N ARG A 153 -15.25 -0.86 -26.03
CA ARG A 153 -14.34 -0.96 -24.87
C ARG A 153 -15.05 -0.88 -23.53
N ARG A 154 -16.26 -0.33 -23.48
CA ARG A 154 -17.12 -0.28 -22.30
C ARG A 154 -17.89 -1.59 -22.10
N LEU A 155 -18.34 -2.22 -23.19
CA LEU A 155 -19.06 -3.50 -23.12
C LEU A 155 -18.21 -4.62 -22.53
N ARG A 156 -18.83 -5.41 -21.64
CA ARG A 156 -18.21 -6.53 -20.94
C ARG A 156 -19.19 -7.68 -20.79
N TRP A 157 -18.76 -8.87 -21.17
CA TRP A 157 -19.44 -10.11 -20.82
C TRP A 157 -19.19 -10.45 -19.36
N VAL A 158 -20.25 -10.74 -18.62
CA VAL A 158 -20.22 -11.14 -17.22
C VAL A 158 -20.95 -12.47 -17.07
N GLU A 159 -20.24 -13.52 -16.64
CA GLU A 159 -20.87 -14.79 -16.27
C GLU A 159 -21.68 -14.55 -15.00
N ILE A 160 -22.99 -14.83 -15.02
CA ILE A 160 -23.84 -14.63 -13.84
C ILE A 160 -24.13 -15.94 -13.13
N HIS A 161 -24.16 -17.07 -13.86
CA HIS A 161 -24.44 -18.37 -13.27
C HIS A 161 -23.76 -19.49 -14.04
N ARG A 162 -23.29 -20.50 -13.30
CA ARG A 162 -22.89 -21.80 -13.84
C ARG A 162 -23.51 -22.93 -13.03
N ALA A 163 -24.25 -23.81 -13.69
CA ALA A 163 -24.75 -25.04 -13.11
C ALA A 163 -23.56 -25.89 -12.63
N GLY A 164 -23.63 -26.40 -11.40
CA GLY A 164 -22.62 -27.32 -10.88
C GLY A 164 -22.66 -28.64 -11.65
N VAL A 165 -21.50 -29.29 -11.82
CA VAL A 165 -21.47 -30.69 -12.28
C VAL A 165 -22.09 -31.53 -11.17
N ALA A 166 -23.31 -32.02 -11.37
CA ALA A 166 -23.85 -33.06 -10.49
C ALA A 166 -22.90 -34.26 -10.58
N HIS A 167 -22.12 -34.52 -9.53
CA HIS A 167 -21.39 -35.78 -9.37
C HIS A 167 -22.39 -36.90 -9.08
N GLY A 168 -23.11 -37.30 -10.12
CA GLY A 168 -23.96 -38.47 -10.18
C GLY A 168 -23.80 -39.05 -11.58
N ALA A 169 -23.16 -40.21 -11.67
CA ALA A 169 -23.05 -40.94 -12.92
C ALA A 169 -24.47 -41.27 -13.43
N GLY A 170 -24.87 -40.61 -14.53
CA GLY A 170 -26.13 -40.85 -15.23
C GLY A 170 -27.25 -39.89 -14.85
N GLY A 171 -27.43 -38.80 -15.61
CA GLY A 171 -28.61 -37.95 -15.51
C GLY A 171 -28.49 -36.62 -16.28
N ALA A 172 -29.11 -36.58 -17.46
CA ALA A 172 -29.45 -35.43 -18.33
C ALA A 172 -28.70 -34.07 -18.17
N LEU A 173 -27.94 -33.70 -19.21
CA LEU A 173 -27.65 -32.32 -19.59
C LEU A 173 -28.96 -31.62 -20.03
N SER A 174 -29.88 -31.25 -19.12
CA SER A 174 -31.06 -30.43 -19.48
C SER A 174 -31.90 -29.97 -18.28
N THR A 175 -31.34 -29.29 -17.28
CA THR A 175 -32.19 -28.53 -16.34
C THR A 175 -32.39 -27.12 -16.88
N ALA A 176 -33.65 -26.77 -17.14
CA ALA A 176 -34.01 -25.39 -17.43
C ALA A 176 -33.89 -24.57 -16.13
N HIS A 177 -33.23 -23.42 -16.23
CA HIS A 177 -32.97 -22.53 -15.10
C HIS A 177 -33.75 -21.22 -15.28
N ASN A 178 -34.44 -20.79 -14.23
CA ASN A 178 -35.22 -19.55 -14.22
C ASN A 178 -34.36 -18.40 -13.70
N VAL A 179 -34.18 -17.37 -14.51
CA VAL A 179 -33.38 -16.19 -14.19
C VAL A 179 -34.29 -14.99 -13.97
N ARG A 180 -34.01 -14.24 -12.91
CA ARG A 180 -34.60 -12.93 -12.65
C ARG A 180 -33.50 -11.91 -12.47
N LEU A 181 -33.56 -10.85 -13.28
CA LEU A 181 -32.68 -9.69 -13.26
C LEU A 181 -33.46 -8.49 -12.72
N GLU A 182 -32.95 -7.82 -11.70
CA GLU A 182 -33.51 -6.57 -11.19
C GLU A 182 -32.51 -5.43 -11.41
N PHE A 183 -32.82 -4.56 -12.37
CA PHE A 183 -32.04 -3.37 -12.65
C PHE A 183 -32.49 -2.23 -11.76
N TRP A 184 -31.52 -1.63 -11.08
CA TRP A 184 -31.72 -0.44 -10.26
C TRP A 184 -30.89 0.69 -10.82
N ARG A 185 -31.51 1.86 -10.92
CA ARG A 185 -30.99 3.05 -11.60
C ARG A 185 -30.69 2.76 -13.08
N GLY A 186 -29.76 3.50 -13.70
CA GLY A 186 -29.26 3.23 -15.05
C GLY A 186 -30.24 3.51 -16.19
N TRP A 187 -31.34 4.22 -15.93
CA TRP A 187 -32.24 4.70 -16.96
C TRP A 187 -31.51 5.68 -17.90
N GLY A 188 -31.86 5.64 -19.19
CA GLY A 188 -31.21 6.44 -20.22
C GLY A 188 -29.83 5.91 -20.64
N GLN A 189 -29.40 4.72 -20.18
CA GLN A 189 -28.05 4.18 -20.42
C GLN A 189 -28.03 2.87 -21.21
N SER A 190 -29.18 2.18 -21.36
CA SER A 190 -29.27 0.84 -21.94
C SER A 190 -28.25 -0.16 -21.34
N PRO A 191 -28.34 -0.47 -20.03
CA PRO A 191 -27.31 -1.21 -19.30
C PRO A 191 -27.12 -2.66 -19.77
N LEU A 192 -28.14 -3.29 -20.34
CA LEU A 192 -28.09 -4.65 -20.91
C LEU A 192 -28.07 -4.62 -22.44
N ARG A 193 -27.10 -5.31 -23.04
CA ARG A 193 -26.92 -5.38 -24.50
C ARG A 193 -27.23 -6.75 -25.10
N GLY A 194 -27.13 -7.82 -24.33
CA GLY A 194 -27.36 -9.16 -24.82
C GLY A 194 -27.16 -10.23 -23.76
N ILE A 195 -27.52 -11.46 -24.11
CA ILE A 195 -27.45 -12.64 -23.27
C ILE A 195 -26.77 -13.74 -24.06
N ALA A 196 -25.93 -14.53 -23.40
CA ALA A 196 -25.32 -15.70 -24.02
C ALA A 196 -25.45 -16.92 -23.13
N VAL A 197 -25.68 -18.08 -23.74
CA VAL A 197 -25.75 -19.38 -23.06
C VAL A 197 -24.70 -20.29 -23.66
N ASP A 198 -23.81 -20.81 -22.82
CA ASP A 198 -22.62 -21.59 -23.22
C ASP A 198 -21.91 -21.04 -24.47
N PRO A 199 -21.58 -19.74 -24.51
CA PRO A 199 -20.99 -19.14 -25.70
C PRO A 199 -19.62 -19.77 -26.00
N PRO A 200 -19.27 -19.94 -27.28
CA PRO A 200 -17.91 -20.32 -27.62
C PRO A 200 -16.96 -19.21 -27.17
N ARG A 201 -15.80 -19.58 -26.60
CA ARG A 201 -14.87 -18.61 -25.97
C ARG A 201 -14.52 -17.42 -26.86
N HIS A 202 -14.41 -17.61 -28.18
CA HIS A 202 -14.08 -16.53 -29.12
C HIS A 202 -15.15 -15.43 -29.20
N ALA A 203 -16.42 -15.76 -28.94
CA ALA A 203 -17.52 -14.79 -28.92
C ALA A 203 -17.49 -13.87 -27.70
N LEU A 204 -16.83 -14.30 -26.61
CA LEU A 204 -16.67 -13.50 -25.39
C LEU A 204 -15.58 -12.43 -25.50
N TYR A 205 -14.66 -12.58 -26.46
CA TYR A 205 -13.60 -11.61 -26.72
C TYR A 205 -14.06 -10.54 -27.70
N ARG A 206 -13.35 -9.42 -27.73
CA ARG A 206 -13.64 -8.32 -28.65
C ARG A 206 -13.10 -8.61 -30.05
N PRO A 207 -13.72 -8.04 -31.10
CA PRO A 207 -13.14 -8.07 -32.44
C PRO A 207 -11.72 -7.50 -32.44
N ASN A 208 -10.80 -8.19 -33.13
CA ASN A 208 -9.39 -7.82 -33.22
C ASN A 208 -8.63 -7.77 -31.88
N GLU A 209 -9.19 -8.34 -30.81
CA GLU A 209 -8.48 -8.51 -29.55
C GLU A 209 -7.29 -9.46 -29.73
N ARG A 210 -6.20 -9.19 -29.00
CA ARG A 210 -5.06 -10.09 -28.99
C ARG A 210 -5.26 -11.14 -27.92
N LEU A 211 -5.06 -12.40 -28.29
CA LEU A 211 -5.23 -13.55 -27.41
C LEU A 211 -3.91 -14.28 -27.20
N PRO A 212 -3.74 -14.94 -26.04
CA PRO A 212 -2.59 -15.78 -25.80
C PRO A 212 -2.69 -17.11 -26.56
N PHE A 213 -1.55 -17.78 -26.77
CA PHE A 213 -1.52 -19.14 -27.29
C PHE A 213 -2.04 -20.13 -26.24
N LEU A 214 -1.66 -19.92 -24.99
CA LEU A 214 -2.13 -20.65 -23.82
C LEU A 214 -2.92 -19.68 -22.92
N PRO A 215 -4.25 -19.83 -22.78
CA PRO A 215 -5.06 -19.03 -21.86
C PRO A 215 -4.81 -19.46 -20.42
N ALA A 216 -3.65 -19.09 -19.89
CA ALA A 216 -3.18 -19.37 -18.54
C ALA A 216 -2.59 -18.09 -17.93
N PRO A 217 -2.56 -17.98 -16.59
CA PRO A 217 -2.04 -16.79 -15.92
C PRO A 217 -0.54 -16.57 -16.19
N LEU A 218 -0.08 -15.33 -16.09
CA LEU A 218 1.32 -14.90 -16.26
C LEU A 218 2.19 -15.26 -15.05
N TRP A 219 1.60 -15.30 -13.85
CA TRP A 219 2.34 -15.47 -12.60
C TRP A 219 3.27 -16.69 -12.53
N PRO A 220 2.97 -17.88 -13.11
CA PRO A 220 3.89 -19.01 -13.06
C PRO A 220 5.21 -18.73 -13.79
N GLY A 221 5.14 -18.04 -14.93
CA GLY A 221 6.32 -17.62 -15.69
C GLY A 221 7.18 -16.64 -14.92
N ALA A 222 6.55 -15.65 -14.27
CA ALA A 222 7.25 -14.69 -13.43
C ALA A 222 7.87 -15.32 -12.18
N LEU A 223 7.19 -16.28 -11.54
CA LEU A 223 7.72 -17.04 -10.42
C LEU A 223 8.96 -17.84 -10.82
N LEU A 224 8.94 -18.50 -11.97
CA LEU A 224 10.07 -19.24 -12.52
C LEU A 224 11.26 -18.33 -12.82
N ILE A 225 11.01 -17.17 -13.44
CA ILE A 225 12.06 -16.17 -13.70
C ILE A 225 12.64 -15.64 -12.39
N GLY A 226 11.78 -15.21 -11.45
CA GLY A 226 12.22 -14.67 -10.17
C GLY A 226 13.02 -15.69 -9.35
N GLY A 227 12.52 -16.92 -9.21
CA GLY A 227 13.22 -18.01 -8.55
C GLY A 227 14.52 -18.38 -9.26
N GLY A 228 14.51 -18.42 -10.59
CA GLY A 228 15.69 -18.69 -11.39
C GLY A 228 16.79 -17.63 -11.25
N LEU A 229 16.42 -16.34 -11.24
CA LEU A 229 17.35 -15.24 -10.97
C LEU A 229 17.98 -15.35 -9.58
N TRP A 230 17.20 -15.74 -8.56
CA TRP A 230 17.70 -16.01 -7.22
C TRP A 230 18.72 -17.16 -7.19
N LEU A 231 18.43 -18.26 -7.87
CA LEU A 231 19.33 -19.42 -7.95
C LEU A 231 20.62 -19.10 -8.70
N VAL A 232 20.53 -18.34 -9.80
CA VAL A 232 21.69 -17.83 -10.54
C VAL A 232 22.52 -16.91 -9.65
N ALA A 233 21.91 -15.96 -8.95
CA ALA A 233 22.60 -15.07 -8.03
C ALA A 233 23.30 -15.86 -6.91
N ALA A 234 22.62 -16.84 -6.32
CA ALA A 234 23.19 -17.71 -5.28
C ALA A 234 24.37 -18.55 -5.78
N GLY A 235 24.32 -19.06 -7.01
CA GLY A 235 25.40 -19.82 -7.64
C GLY A 235 26.61 -18.97 -8.05
N LEU A 236 26.38 -17.72 -8.49
CA LEU A 236 27.43 -16.82 -9.00
C LEU A 236 28.09 -15.95 -7.92
N MET A 237 27.40 -15.66 -6.82
CA MET A 237 27.91 -14.79 -5.73
C MET A 237 29.23 -15.26 -5.09
N PRO A 238 29.42 -16.56 -4.78
CA PRO A 238 30.68 -17.06 -4.19
C PRO A 238 31.92 -16.88 -5.10
N PRO A 239 31.91 -17.28 -6.39
CA PRO A 239 33.06 -17.08 -7.28
C PRO A 239 33.31 -15.61 -7.65
N LEU A 240 32.27 -14.76 -7.73
CA LEU A 240 32.43 -13.33 -7.99
C LEU A 240 33.13 -12.62 -6.82
N ARG A 241 32.77 -12.96 -5.57
CA ARG A 241 33.47 -12.49 -4.36
C ARG A 241 34.95 -12.86 -4.36
N MET A 242 35.28 -14.09 -4.78
CA MET A 242 36.67 -14.52 -4.88
C MET A 242 37.43 -13.75 -5.96
N LYS A 243 36.88 -13.57 -7.16
CA LYS A 243 37.57 -12.84 -8.26
C LYS A 243 37.72 -11.34 -8.00
N LEU A 244 36.71 -10.69 -7.42
CA LEU A 244 36.76 -9.26 -7.05
C LEU A 244 37.73 -8.96 -5.91
N SER A 245 38.07 -9.97 -5.08
CA SER A 245 39.05 -9.83 -4.00
C SER A 245 40.51 -9.79 -4.49
N TYR A 246 40.78 -10.08 -5.77
CA TYR A 246 42.13 -10.30 -6.30
C TYR A 246 42.67 -9.22 -7.25
N ARG A 247 41.88 -8.21 -7.64
CA ARG A 247 42.39 -7.08 -8.45
C ARG A 247 42.59 -5.84 -7.57
N PRO A 248 43.84 -5.46 -7.25
CA PRO A 248 44.08 -4.21 -6.54
C PRO A 248 43.74 -3.04 -7.47
N LEU A 249 42.70 -2.28 -7.13
CA LEU A 249 42.45 -0.97 -7.74
C LEU A 249 43.62 -0.02 -7.41
N PRO A 250 43.95 0.94 -8.30
CA PRO A 250 44.93 1.98 -8.01
C PRO A 250 44.57 2.71 -6.72
N ARG A 251 45.55 2.83 -5.81
CA ARG A 251 45.34 3.39 -4.47
C ARG A 251 45.69 4.87 -4.47
N PHE A 252 44.68 5.72 -4.30
CA PHE A 252 44.88 7.17 -4.22
C PHE A 252 44.74 7.64 -2.77
N LYS A 253 45.86 7.79 -2.05
CA LYS A 253 45.85 8.29 -0.65
C LYS A 253 45.35 9.73 -0.52
N ALA A 254 45.50 10.55 -1.58
CA ALA A 254 45.02 11.93 -1.61
C ALA A 254 43.48 12.04 -1.51
N LEU A 255 42.75 10.96 -1.83
CA LEU A 255 41.29 10.86 -1.76
C LEU A 255 40.79 10.29 -0.42
N ASP A 256 41.61 10.31 0.64
CA ASP A 256 41.19 9.80 1.94
C ASP A 256 40.11 10.69 2.59
N TYR A 257 38.86 10.42 2.23
CA TYR A 257 37.66 11.10 2.69
C TYR A 257 37.37 10.87 4.19
N SER A 258 38.25 10.19 4.93
CA SER A 258 38.17 10.11 6.38
C SER A 258 38.83 11.22 7.14
N LEU A 259 39.71 11.95 6.46
CA LEU A 259 40.32 13.11 7.04
C LEU A 259 39.22 14.13 7.38
N ARG A 260 39.41 14.82 8.51
CA ARG A 260 38.47 15.84 8.99
C ARG A 260 38.05 16.83 7.89
N PRO A 261 38.92 17.32 6.99
CA PRO A 261 38.52 18.27 5.95
C PRO A 261 37.39 17.76 5.04
N TRP A 262 37.46 16.50 4.60
CA TRP A 262 36.41 15.90 3.76
C TRP A 262 35.08 15.76 4.49
N GLN A 263 35.11 15.48 5.79
CA GLN A 263 33.88 15.41 6.60
C GLN A 263 33.26 16.80 6.80
N HIS A 264 34.07 17.84 6.99
CA HIS A 264 33.58 19.22 7.06
C HIS A 264 33.03 19.69 5.71
N ALA A 265 33.74 19.41 4.62
CA ALA A 265 33.28 19.70 3.27
C ALA A 265 31.96 18.99 2.95
N ALA A 266 31.78 17.74 3.40
CA ALA A 266 30.52 17.02 3.23
C ALA A 266 29.35 17.70 3.96
N TRP A 267 29.57 18.23 5.16
CA TRP A 267 28.53 19.00 5.87
C TRP A 267 28.20 20.34 5.21
N ILE A 268 29.22 21.04 4.69
CA ILE A 268 29.01 22.28 3.91
C ILE A 268 28.22 21.98 2.63
N ALA A 269 28.63 20.95 1.89
CA ALA A 269 27.93 20.49 0.69
C ALA A 269 26.50 20.01 1.01
N PHE A 270 26.29 19.37 2.15
CA PHE A 270 24.96 18.99 2.62
C PHE A 270 24.07 20.22 2.88
N GLY A 271 24.58 21.23 3.60
CA GLY A 271 23.82 22.45 3.89
C GLY A 271 23.50 23.25 2.62
N ALA A 272 24.49 23.49 1.76
CA ALA A 272 24.30 24.16 0.48
C ALA A 272 23.37 23.36 -0.45
N GLY A 273 23.55 22.03 -0.50
CA GLY A 273 22.72 21.13 -1.29
C GLY A 273 21.26 21.15 -0.84
N ALA A 274 21.02 21.05 0.47
CA ALA A 274 19.67 21.15 1.03
C ALA A 274 19.01 22.51 0.72
N ALA A 275 19.74 23.62 0.88
CA ALA A 275 19.23 24.96 0.55
C ALA A 275 18.86 25.10 -0.93
N LEU A 276 19.71 24.60 -1.84
CA LEU A 276 19.45 24.62 -3.28
C LEU A 276 18.30 23.69 -3.69
N THR A 277 18.18 22.52 -3.06
CA THR A 277 17.04 21.61 -3.28
C THR A 277 15.73 22.25 -2.81
N LEU A 278 15.72 22.85 -1.61
CA LEU A 278 14.54 23.56 -1.09
C LEU A 278 14.17 24.75 -1.98
N GLY A 279 15.15 25.60 -2.35
CA GLY A 279 14.91 26.74 -3.24
C GLY A 279 14.47 26.30 -4.65
N GLY A 280 15.11 25.29 -5.23
CA GLY A 280 14.74 24.73 -6.52
C GLY A 280 13.32 24.16 -6.53
N THR A 281 12.88 23.55 -5.44
CA THR A 281 11.49 23.10 -5.28
C THR A 281 10.54 24.29 -5.14
N ALA A 282 10.82 25.20 -4.21
CA ALA A 282 9.93 26.32 -3.88
C ALA A 282 9.71 27.29 -5.04
N PHE A 283 10.71 27.46 -5.92
CA PHE A 283 10.65 28.33 -7.09
C PHE A 283 10.45 27.55 -8.41
N GLU A 284 10.21 26.25 -8.35
CA GLU A 284 10.05 25.36 -9.51
C GLU A 284 11.20 25.48 -10.53
N ARG A 285 12.44 25.62 -10.04
CA ARG A 285 13.64 25.79 -10.86
C ARG A 285 14.50 24.55 -10.89
N TRP A 286 14.67 23.99 -12.08
CA TRP A 286 15.40 22.72 -12.24
C TRP A 286 16.91 22.80 -12.04
N LEU A 287 17.55 23.92 -12.40
CA LEU A 287 19.00 24.10 -12.25
C LEU A 287 19.43 24.11 -10.76
N PRO A 288 18.85 24.95 -9.88
CA PRO A 288 19.13 24.88 -8.44
C PRO A 288 18.78 23.52 -7.84
N MET A 289 17.66 22.91 -8.24
CA MET A 289 17.25 21.58 -7.78
C MET A 289 18.32 20.53 -8.12
N LEU A 290 18.74 20.46 -9.39
CA LEU A 290 19.76 19.52 -9.85
C LEU A 290 21.10 19.75 -9.15
N ALA A 291 21.55 21.00 -9.04
CA ALA A 291 22.77 21.35 -8.31
C ALA A 291 22.68 20.93 -6.84
N GLY A 292 21.53 21.15 -6.20
CA GLY A 292 21.27 20.74 -4.82
C GLY A 292 21.37 19.23 -4.63
N VAL A 293 20.71 18.46 -5.50
CA VAL A 293 20.76 16.98 -5.47
C VAL A 293 22.17 16.45 -5.75
N LEU A 294 22.93 17.07 -6.65
CA LEU A 294 24.33 16.69 -6.91
C LEU A 294 25.22 16.96 -5.69
N LEU A 295 25.06 18.10 -5.00
CA LEU A 295 25.79 18.39 -3.77
C LEU A 295 25.41 17.43 -2.63
N LEU A 296 24.12 17.13 -2.47
CA LEU A 296 23.65 16.11 -1.53
C LEU A 296 24.22 14.73 -1.85
N THR A 297 24.32 14.39 -3.14
CA THR A 297 24.94 13.13 -3.61
C THR A 297 26.41 13.10 -3.23
N GLY A 298 27.17 14.18 -3.49
CA GLY A 298 28.58 14.29 -3.10
C GLY A 298 28.79 14.17 -1.58
N ALA A 299 27.98 14.87 -0.79
CA ALA A 299 27.98 14.76 0.66
C ALA A 299 27.65 13.33 1.13
N GLY A 300 26.64 12.71 0.52
CA GLY A 300 26.23 11.34 0.76
C GLY A 300 27.32 10.32 0.44
N VAL A 301 28.02 10.45 -0.69
CA VAL A 301 29.12 9.54 -1.06
C VAL A 301 30.23 9.57 -0.01
N VAL A 302 30.50 10.73 0.60
CA VAL A 302 31.47 10.85 1.71
C VAL A 302 30.90 10.28 3.02
N ARG A 303 29.64 10.59 3.36
CA ARG A 303 28.94 10.12 4.55
C ARG A 303 27.47 9.76 4.20
N PRO A 304 27.16 8.48 3.89
CA PRO A 304 25.86 8.09 3.36
C PRO A 304 24.65 8.41 4.25
N ALA A 305 24.87 8.55 5.55
CA ALA A 305 23.83 8.96 6.49
C ALA A 305 23.27 10.37 6.21
N LEU A 306 24.05 11.28 5.59
CA LEU A 306 23.57 12.60 5.21
C LEU A 306 22.47 12.53 4.15
N TRP A 307 22.65 11.69 3.13
CA TRP A 307 21.63 11.49 2.09
C TRP A 307 20.34 10.92 2.67
N LEU A 308 20.45 9.84 3.46
CA LEU A 308 19.27 9.25 4.07
C LEU A 308 18.60 10.18 5.09
N ALA A 309 19.35 11.04 5.79
CA ALA A 309 18.76 12.03 6.68
C ALA A 309 17.98 13.11 5.90
N ALA A 310 18.49 13.54 4.73
CA ALA A 310 17.73 14.42 3.84
C ALA A 310 16.45 13.76 3.32
N LEU A 311 16.52 12.48 2.91
CA LEU A 311 15.33 11.71 2.53
C LEU A 311 14.32 11.63 3.67
N LEU A 312 14.77 11.28 4.88
CA LEU A 312 13.88 11.15 6.04
C LEU A 312 13.26 12.49 6.45
N PHE A 313 14.00 13.59 6.29
CA PHE A 313 13.45 14.94 6.46
C PHE A 313 12.40 15.28 5.40
N ALA A 314 12.65 14.91 4.14
CA ALA A 314 11.76 15.19 3.02
C ALA A 314 10.55 14.23 2.95
N LEU A 315 10.57 13.13 3.70
CA LEU A 315 9.57 12.08 3.64
C LEU A 315 8.10 12.54 3.87
N PRO A 316 7.76 13.42 4.82
CA PRO A 316 6.38 13.89 4.99
C PRO A 316 5.90 14.83 3.88
N PHE A 317 6.80 15.29 3.01
CA PHE A 317 6.48 16.15 1.86
C PHE A 317 6.23 15.31 0.60
N ALA A 318 6.59 14.03 0.61
CA ALA A 318 6.59 13.16 -0.56
C ALA A 318 5.20 12.93 -1.18
N TYR A 319 4.13 13.20 -0.43
CA TYR A 319 2.76 13.08 -0.91
C TYR A 319 2.41 14.19 -1.93
N ALA A 320 2.83 15.43 -1.69
CA ALA A 320 2.40 16.58 -2.49
C ALA A 320 3.53 17.29 -3.24
N VAL A 321 4.79 16.95 -2.95
CA VAL A 321 5.95 17.65 -3.51
C VAL A 321 6.73 16.72 -4.42
N ASP A 322 6.75 17.09 -5.71
CA ASP A 322 7.67 16.53 -6.69
C ASP A 322 8.89 17.44 -6.85
N LEU A 323 10.04 16.84 -7.17
CA LEU A 323 11.32 17.53 -7.34
C LEU A 323 11.51 17.86 -8.83
N PRO A 324 11.55 19.15 -9.24
CA PRO A 324 11.74 19.54 -10.64
C PRO A 324 13.19 19.31 -11.07
N LEU A 325 13.59 18.07 -11.32
CA LEU A 325 14.99 17.73 -11.64
C LEU A 325 15.34 17.94 -13.12
N LEU A 326 14.34 18.00 -13.98
CA LEU A 326 14.48 18.17 -15.42
C LEU A 326 13.67 19.39 -15.88
N PRO A 327 14.00 20.01 -17.04
CA PRO A 327 13.33 21.23 -17.50
C PRO A 327 11.81 21.12 -17.65
N VAL A 328 11.29 19.92 -17.93
CA VAL A 328 9.85 19.67 -18.19
C VAL A 328 9.31 18.49 -17.38
N ARG A 329 10.08 17.96 -16.42
CA ARG A 329 9.66 16.81 -15.61
C ARG A 329 10.10 16.94 -14.16
N ALA A 330 9.15 16.73 -13.27
CA ALA A 330 9.39 16.55 -11.85
C ALA A 330 9.39 15.05 -11.49
N LEU A 331 10.10 14.70 -10.43
CA LEU A 331 10.25 13.33 -9.94
C LEU A 331 9.91 13.27 -8.45
N GLY A 332 9.18 12.23 -8.03
CA GLY A 332 8.77 12.10 -6.63
C GLY A 332 9.95 11.94 -5.66
N ILE A 333 9.80 12.51 -4.46
CA ILE A 333 10.81 12.48 -3.38
C ILE A 333 11.24 11.05 -3.04
N VAL A 334 10.30 10.10 -2.98
CA VAL A 334 10.61 8.69 -2.64
C VAL A 334 11.48 8.07 -3.73
N ASP A 335 11.14 8.27 -5.00
CA ASP A 335 11.90 7.70 -6.12
C ASP A 335 13.33 8.22 -6.14
N VAL A 336 13.50 9.55 -6.06
CA VAL A 336 14.81 10.20 -6.04
C VAL A 336 15.59 9.80 -4.80
N GLY A 337 14.97 9.85 -3.63
CA GLY A 337 15.62 9.58 -2.36
C GLY A 337 16.07 8.12 -2.21
N VAL A 338 15.22 7.16 -2.58
CA VAL A 338 15.51 5.74 -2.43
C VAL A 338 16.53 5.26 -3.47
N LEU A 339 16.31 5.58 -4.76
CA LEU A 339 17.24 5.19 -5.82
C LEU A 339 18.56 5.95 -5.71
N GLY A 340 18.52 7.25 -5.42
CA GLY A 340 19.71 8.04 -5.15
C GLY A 340 20.47 7.55 -3.92
N GLY A 341 19.77 7.02 -2.90
CA GLY A 341 20.39 6.38 -1.75
C GLY A 341 21.18 5.12 -2.12
N ALA A 342 20.68 4.32 -3.06
CA ALA A 342 21.40 3.18 -3.60
C ALA A 342 22.64 3.63 -4.38
N VAL A 343 22.52 4.66 -5.23
CA VAL A 343 23.65 5.25 -5.97
C VAL A 343 24.71 5.79 -5.01
N VAL A 344 24.32 6.55 -3.98
CA VAL A 344 25.21 7.09 -2.95
C VAL A 344 25.95 5.97 -2.22
N LEU A 345 25.25 4.89 -1.86
CA LEU A 345 25.85 3.77 -1.16
C LEU A 345 26.86 3.02 -2.03
N VAL A 346 26.54 2.79 -3.30
CA VAL A 346 27.48 2.20 -4.28
C VAL A 346 28.69 3.11 -4.48
N GLY A 347 28.48 4.41 -4.64
CA GLY A 347 29.55 5.40 -4.75
C GLY A 347 30.45 5.43 -3.51
N HIS A 348 29.88 5.33 -2.32
CA HIS A 348 30.62 5.24 -1.06
C HIS A 348 31.51 3.99 -1.01
N TRP A 349 31.01 2.84 -1.46
CA TRP A 349 31.80 1.61 -1.53
C TRP A 349 32.88 1.66 -2.60
N ALA A 350 32.61 2.26 -3.76
CA ALA A 350 33.61 2.49 -4.80
C ALA A 350 34.75 3.38 -4.27
N LEU A 351 34.42 4.49 -3.59
CA LEU A 351 35.40 5.39 -2.98
C LEU A 351 36.22 4.69 -1.88
N ARG A 352 35.60 3.79 -1.09
CA ARG A 352 36.32 2.92 -0.13
C ARG A 352 37.33 2.00 -0.80
N ALA A 353 36.93 1.39 -1.92
CA ALA A 353 37.79 0.46 -2.65
C ALA A 353 39.01 1.18 -3.23
N LEU A 354 38.81 2.36 -3.84
CA LEU A 354 39.87 3.20 -4.42
C LEU A 354 40.86 3.76 -3.38
N THR A 355 40.42 4.00 -2.15
CA THR A 355 41.29 4.51 -1.07
C THR A 355 42.08 3.41 -0.34
N GLY A 356 41.94 2.14 -0.76
CA GLY A 356 42.64 1.01 -0.14
C GLY A 356 42.17 0.68 1.27
N ARG A 357 41.05 1.25 1.72
CA ARG A 357 40.43 1.00 3.04
C ARG A 357 39.57 -0.26 3.08
N ASN A 358 39.85 -1.21 2.20
CA ASN A 358 39.20 -2.52 2.16
C ASN A 358 39.61 -3.43 3.34
N ARG A 359 40.43 -2.94 4.27
CA ARG A 359 40.70 -3.63 5.55
C ARG A 359 39.45 -3.62 6.41
N SER A 360 38.69 -4.71 6.32
CA SER A 360 37.82 -5.31 7.34
C SER A 360 37.55 -4.40 8.55
N LEU A 361 36.72 -3.37 8.36
CA LEU A 361 35.82 -3.00 9.46
C LEU A 361 34.97 -4.25 9.64
N LYS A 362 35.19 -5.00 10.73
CA LYS A 362 34.38 -6.19 11.08
C LYS A 362 32.92 -5.79 10.89
N ALA A 363 32.34 -6.20 9.76
CA ALA A 363 31.07 -5.65 9.34
C ALA A 363 30.07 -5.99 10.43
N ILE A 364 29.38 -4.99 10.98
CA ILE A 364 28.36 -5.21 12.01
C ILE A 364 27.43 -6.31 11.49
N PRO A 365 27.38 -7.49 12.14
CA PRO A 365 26.52 -8.56 11.68
C PRO A 365 25.08 -8.14 11.94
N LEU A 366 24.25 -8.28 10.91
CA LEU A 366 22.80 -8.15 11.09
C LEU A 366 22.33 -9.13 12.18
N THR A 367 21.46 -8.66 13.06
CA THR A 367 20.77 -9.59 13.97
C THR A 367 19.98 -10.62 13.15
N GLY A 368 19.74 -11.81 13.71
CA GLY A 368 18.92 -12.82 13.03
C GLY A 368 17.55 -12.25 12.61
N GLN A 369 16.94 -11.46 13.50
CA GLN A 369 15.64 -10.83 13.28
C GLN A 369 15.65 -9.81 12.13
N GLN A 370 16.64 -8.93 12.06
CA GLN A 370 16.73 -7.95 10.97
C GLN A 370 16.97 -8.61 9.61
N ARG A 371 17.72 -9.72 9.57
CA ARG A 371 17.84 -10.52 8.34
C ARG A 371 16.49 -11.10 7.94
N ILE A 372 15.76 -11.70 8.89
CA ILE A 372 14.43 -12.27 8.63
C ILE A 372 13.46 -11.18 8.16
N ALA A 373 13.44 -10.00 8.80
CA ALA A 373 12.60 -8.88 8.40
C ALA A 373 12.91 -8.39 6.98
N LEU A 374 14.19 -8.30 6.60
CA LEU A 374 14.58 -7.94 5.24
C LEU A 374 14.18 -9.01 4.21
N TRP A 375 14.34 -10.29 4.56
CA TRP A 375 13.90 -11.39 3.70
C TRP A 375 12.38 -11.42 3.51
N LEU A 376 11.61 -11.24 4.58
CA LEU A 376 10.16 -11.10 4.52
C LEU A 376 9.76 -9.91 3.65
N LEU A 377 10.44 -8.78 3.76
CA LEU A 377 10.20 -7.63 2.89
C LEU A 377 10.50 -7.94 1.41
N ALA A 378 11.56 -8.71 1.13
CA ALA A 378 11.86 -9.18 -0.22
C ALA A 378 10.80 -10.15 -0.75
N PHE A 379 10.29 -11.06 0.10
CA PHE A 379 9.18 -11.96 -0.26
C PHE A 379 7.88 -11.19 -0.49
N ILE A 380 7.58 -10.18 0.32
CA ILE A 380 6.44 -9.27 0.12
C ILE A 380 6.57 -8.56 -1.23
N ALA A 381 7.72 -7.96 -1.53
CA ALA A 381 7.92 -7.26 -2.80
C ALA A 381 7.87 -8.20 -4.01
N GLY A 382 8.39 -9.43 -3.88
CA GLY A 382 8.28 -10.46 -4.91
C GLY A 382 6.86 -10.95 -5.10
N TRP A 383 6.13 -11.21 -4.02
CA TRP A 383 4.73 -11.62 -4.06
C TRP A 383 3.83 -10.53 -4.65
N ALA A 384 4.01 -9.28 -4.24
CA ALA A 384 3.30 -8.14 -4.81
C ALA A 384 3.57 -7.97 -6.32
N LEU A 385 4.79 -8.27 -6.79
CA LEU A 385 5.07 -8.29 -8.24
C LEU A 385 4.27 -9.38 -8.94
N ILE A 386 4.27 -10.61 -8.40
CA ILE A 386 3.55 -11.76 -8.94
C ILE A 386 2.06 -11.45 -9.06
N VAL A 387 1.47 -10.92 -7.99
CA VAL A 387 0.04 -10.54 -7.95
C VAL A 387 -0.27 -9.40 -8.94
N SER A 388 0.68 -8.49 -9.23
CA SER A 388 0.46 -7.35 -10.14
C SER A 388 0.35 -7.73 -11.62
N LEU A 389 0.63 -8.97 -12.01
CA LEU A 389 0.69 -9.37 -13.43
C LEU A 389 -0.66 -9.73 -14.02
N ASP A 390 -1.52 -10.39 -13.25
CA ASP A 390 -2.80 -10.96 -13.70
C ASP A 390 -4.00 -10.15 -13.17
N VAL A 391 -3.95 -8.82 -13.30
CA VAL A 391 -4.97 -7.88 -12.78
C VAL A 391 -5.65 -7.06 -13.87
N ARG A 392 -6.76 -6.40 -13.53
CA ARG A 392 -7.54 -5.56 -14.47
C ARG A 392 -6.74 -4.38 -15.02
N TYR A 393 -5.94 -3.70 -14.18
CA TYR A 393 -5.11 -2.55 -14.55
C TYR A 393 -3.64 -2.76 -14.16
N PRO A 394 -2.86 -3.54 -14.95
CA PRO A 394 -1.51 -3.95 -14.58
C PRO A 394 -0.50 -2.79 -14.51
N THR A 395 -0.69 -1.72 -15.30
CA THR A 395 0.17 -0.53 -15.25
C THR A 395 0.09 0.19 -13.91
N LEU A 396 -1.12 0.28 -13.35
CA LEU A 396 -1.38 0.87 -12.03
C LEU A 396 -0.85 -0.03 -10.91
N ALA A 397 -1.05 -1.34 -11.03
CA ALA A 397 -0.50 -2.31 -10.09
C ALA A 397 1.04 -2.28 -10.04
N LEU A 398 1.70 -2.23 -11.20
CA LEU A 398 3.16 -2.12 -11.30
C LEU A 398 3.68 -0.77 -10.77
N ARG A 399 2.89 0.31 -10.90
CA ARG A 399 3.21 1.60 -10.29
C ARG A 399 3.20 1.49 -8.77
N GLU A 400 2.13 0.98 -8.16
CA GLU A 400 2.08 0.82 -6.69
C GLU A 400 3.14 -0.18 -6.21
N TRP A 401 3.32 -1.29 -6.91
CA TRP A 401 4.39 -2.25 -6.65
C TRP A 401 5.76 -1.57 -6.53
N ARG A 402 6.10 -0.74 -7.53
CA ARG A 402 7.36 -0.01 -7.58
C ARG A 402 7.48 0.99 -6.43
N VAL A 403 6.45 1.82 -6.23
CA VAL A 403 6.53 2.99 -5.34
C VAL A 403 6.40 2.59 -3.86
N VAL A 404 5.61 1.57 -3.53
CA VAL A 404 5.39 1.12 -2.14
C VAL A 404 6.33 -0.04 -1.78
N PHE A 405 6.22 -1.17 -2.49
CA PHE A 405 6.86 -2.41 -2.06
C PHE A 405 8.35 -2.49 -2.46
N LEU A 406 8.68 -2.16 -3.71
CA LEU A 406 10.07 -2.16 -4.17
C LEU A 406 10.88 -1.04 -3.51
N SER A 407 10.34 0.17 -3.42
CA SER A 407 10.98 1.28 -2.71
C SER A 407 11.27 0.93 -1.25
N ALA A 408 10.34 0.27 -0.55
CA ALA A 408 10.56 -0.20 0.82
C ALA A 408 11.71 -1.20 0.92
N LEU A 409 11.78 -2.17 -0.01
CA LEU A 409 12.88 -3.13 -0.07
C LEU A 409 14.23 -2.44 -0.31
N ILE A 410 14.32 -1.57 -1.32
CA ILE A 410 15.54 -0.83 -1.64
C ILE A 410 15.94 0.05 -0.46
N PHE A 411 14.99 0.79 0.13
CA PHE A 411 15.24 1.60 1.32
C PHE A 411 15.77 0.78 2.48
N GLY A 412 15.21 -0.42 2.75
CA GLY A 412 15.71 -1.32 3.78
C GLY A 412 17.15 -1.78 3.54
N ILE A 413 17.48 -2.15 2.30
CA ILE A 413 18.85 -2.52 1.89
C ILE A 413 19.80 -1.33 2.08
N VAL A 414 19.42 -0.16 1.61
CA VAL A 414 20.23 1.07 1.70
C VAL A 414 20.42 1.47 3.16
N LEU A 415 19.37 1.52 3.98
CA LEU A 415 19.41 1.83 5.40
C LEU A 415 20.39 0.93 6.15
N ILE A 416 20.27 -0.39 5.96
CA ILE A 416 21.19 -1.36 6.54
C ILE A 416 22.61 -1.12 6.04
N GLY A 417 22.79 -0.90 4.74
CA GLY A 417 24.08 -0.63 4.12
C GLY A 417 24.77 0.60 4.71
N VAL A 418 24.02 1.70 4.88
CA VAL A 418 24.47 2.95 5.50
C VAL A 418 24.87 2.72 6.95
N LEU A 419 24.01 2.10 7.76
CA LEU A 419 24.30 1.85 9.18
C LEU A 419 25.47 0.88 9.39
N ARG A 420 25.73 -0.04 8.45
CA ARG A 420 26.91 -0.93 8.49
C ARG A 420 28.17 -0.25 7.97
N ALA A 421 28.04 0.72 7.07
CA ALA A 421 29.15 1.54 6.60
C ALA A 421 29.50 2.68 7.57
N ALA A 422 28.59 3.03 8.48
CA ALA A 422 28.74 4.11 9.44
C ALA A 422 30.07 4.03 10.22
N ARG A 423 30.80 5.15 10.27
CA ARG A 423 32.00 5.26 11.12
C ARG A 423 31.65 5.42 12.58
N SER A 424 30.57 6.16 12.84
CA SER A 424 30.00 6.34 14.16
C SER A 424 28.53 5.93 14.09
N PRO A 425 28.24 4.62 14.28
CA PRO A 425 26.88 4.09 14.11
C PRO A 425 25.82 4.81 14.97
N ALA A 426 26.19 5.21 16.18
CA ALA A 426 25.30 5.98 17.06
C ALA A 426 25.01 7.37 16.48
N GLN A 427 26.04 8.13 16.08
CA GLN A 427 25.84 9.47 15.51
C GLN A 427 25.04 9.42 14.20
N ASP A 428 25.34 8.47 13.32
CA ASP A 428 24.61 8.30 12.06
C ASP A 428 23.16 7.90 12.33
N ARG A 429 22.89 6.99 13.29
CA ARG A 429 21.53 6.68 13.73
C ARG A 429 20.78 7.93 14.21
N TRP A 430 21.39 8.71 15.11
CA TRP A 430 20.77 9.92 15.64
C TRP A 430 20.58 11.00 14.58
N LEU A 431 21.43 11.05 13.56
CA LEU A 431 21.25 11.90 12.39
C LEU A 431 20.02 11.49 11.57
N LEU A 432 19.83 10.18 11.33
CA LEU A 432 18.64 9.67 10.63
C LEU A 432 17.35 9.95 11.42
N VAL A 433 17.37 9.67 12.73
CA VAL A 433 16.24 9.96 13.64
C VAL A 433 15.97 11.46 13.66
N GLY A 434 17.02 12.29 13.79
CA GLY A 434 16.91 13.75 13.76
C GLY A 434 16.27 14.25 12.47
N GLY A 435 16.73 13.80 11.31
CA GLY A 435 16.13 14.15 10.01
C GLY A 435 14.64 13.80 9.95
N TRP A 436 14.28 12.58 10.33
CA TRP A 436 12.90 12.11 10.36
C TRP A 436 11.99 12.96 11.27
N LEU A 437 12.41 13.21 12.51
CA LEU A 437 11.60 13.97 13.47
C LEU A 437 11.56 15.46 13.14
N LEU A 438 12.62 16.03 12.56
CA LEU A 438 12.62 17.42 12.09
C LEU A 438 11.71 17.60 10.87
N GLY A 439 11.69 16.65 9.93
CA GLY A 439 10.76 16.65 8.81
C GLY A 439 9.30 16.65 9.28
N ALA A 440 8.98 15.77 10.23
CA ALA A 440 7.66 15.69 10.87
C ALA A 440 7.27 17.01 11.57
N THR A 441 8.23 17.64 12.24
CA THR A 441 8.01 18.94 12.89
C THR A 441 7.77 20.04 11.85
N ALA A 442 8.51 20.04 10.74
CA ALA A 442 8.36 21.02 9.67
C ALA A 442 6.98 20.93 9.01
N VAL A 443 6.50 19.72 8.67
CA VAL A 443 5.14 19.56 8.11
C VAL A 443 4.05 19.93 9.13
N ALA A 444 4.27 19.64 10.42
CA ALA A 444 3.37 20.05 11.50
C ALA A 444 3.30 21.59 11.62
N LEU A 445 4.43 22.30 11.52
CA LEU A 445 4.46 23.76 11.51
C LEU A 445 3.70 24.35 10.32
N ILE A 446 3.85 23.76 9.12
CA ILE A 446 3.08 24.19 7.94
C ILE A 446 1.58 24.04 8.18
N GLY A 447 1.16 22.90 8.74
CA GLY A 447 -0.24 22.66 9.09
C GLY A 447 -0.79 23.62 10.15
N LEU A 448 -0.02 23.87 11.21
CA LEU A 448 -0.39 24.83 12.27
C LEU A 448 -0.42 26.26 11.76
N TRP A 449 0.50 26.65 10.88
CA TRP A 449 0.48 27.93 10.20
C TRP A 449 -0.80 28.10 9.36
N GLY A 450 -1.17 27.10 8.57
CA GLY A 450 -2.45 27.08 7.84
C GLY A 450 -3.65 27.22 8.78
N TYR A 451 -3.61 26.53 9.92
CA TYR A 451 -4.65 26.62 10.95
C TYR A 451 -4.79 28.03 11.52
N ILE A 452 -3.70 28.66 11.95
CA ILE A 452 -3.75 29.99 12.57
C ILE A 452 -4.09 31.08 11.54
N SER A 453 -3.53 31.00 10.33
CA SER A 453 -3.70 32.03 9.29
C SER A 453 -5.09 32.06 8.65
N GLY A 454 -5.94 31.06 8.89
CA GLY A 454 -7.26 30.97 8.22
C GLY A 454 -7.18 30.52 6.75
N GLN A 455 -6.02 30.10 6.26
CA GLN A 455 -5.76 29.84 4.84
C GLN A 455 -5.82 28.33 4.50
N ALA A 456 -5.20 27.96 3.36
CA ALA A 456 -4.98 26.59 2.87
C ALA A 456 -4.34 25.67 3.92
N PHE A 457 -4.24 24.37 3.61
CA PHE A 457 -3.67 23.31 4.47
C PHE A 457 -4.56 22.87 5.65
N VAL A 458 -5.85 23.20 5.56
CA VAL A 458 -6.85 22.88 6.58
C VAL A 458 -8.14 22.50 5.87
N SER A 459 -8.83 21.47 6.38
CA SER A 459 -10.17 21.10 5.93
C SER A 459 -11.18 21.29 7.05
N ALA A 460 -12.46 21.44 6.70
CA ALA A 460 -13.56 21.49 7.66
C ALA A 460 -14.43 20.24 7.47
N ALA A 461 -14.76 19.55 8.55
CA ALA A 461 -15.64 18.39 8.54
C ALA A 461 -16.33 18.21 9.90
N GLU A 462 -17.62 17.82 9.89
CA GLU A 462 -18.37 17.41 11.09
C GLU A 462 -18.28 18.41 12.26
N GLY A 463 -18.32 19.71 11.95
CA GLY A 463 -18.29 20.79 12.95
C GLY A 463 -16.89 21.17 13.49
N VAL A 464 -15.80 20.64 12.91
CA VAL A 464 -14.43 21.02 13.31
C VAL A 464 -13.55 21.41 12.12
N ARG A 465 -12.65 22.34 12.37
CA ARG A 465 -11.55 22.71 11.47
C ARG A 465 -10.33 21.83 11.76
N ARG A 466 -9.73 21.24 10.73
CA ARG A 466 -8.79 20.12 10.85
C ARG A 466 -7.48 20.36 10.10
N VAL A 467 -6.36 20.24 10.80
CA VAL A 467 -5.03 20.37 10.19
C VAL A 467 -4.78 19.20 9.23
N GLN A 468 -4.54 19.48 7.95
CA GLN A 468 -4.16 18.47 6.95
C GLN A 468 -2.75 18.66 6.40
N ALA A 469 -2.19 19.86 6.52
CA ALA A 469 -0.90 20.21 5.93
C ALA A 469 -0.90 19.92 4.41
N LEU A 470 0.10 19.18 3.94
CA LEU A 470 0.32 18.81 2.53
C LEU A 470 -0.34 17.47 2.15
N TYR A 471 -1.24 16.95 2.97
CA TYR A 471 -1.95 15.69 2.68
C TYR A 471 -3.37 15.97 2.21
N ASP A 472 -3.92 15.06 1.40
CA ASP A 472 -5.32 15.12 0.95
C ASP A 472 -6.32 14.91 2.09
N SER A 473 -5.88 14.33 3.20
CA SER A 473 -6.72 14.09 4.37
C SER A 473 -5.96 14.37 5.67
N PRO A 474 -6.58 15.03 6.67
CA PRO A 474 -6.01 15.15 8.00
C PRO A 474 -5.67 13.81 8.66
N ASN A 475 -6.33 12.72 8.26
CA ASN A 475 -6.01 11.38 8.79
C ASN A 475 -4.63 10.89 8.32
N ASN A 476 -4.24 11.18 7.08
CA ASN A 476 -2.92 10.78 6.56
C ASN A 476 -1.80 11.48 7.32
N LEU A 477 -1.96 12.78 7.61
CA LEU A 477 -1.05 13.52 8.47
C LEU A 477 -0.99 12.90 9.88
N ALA A 478 -2.14 12.59 10.46
CA ALA A 478 -2.22 12.00 11.79
C ALA A 478 -1.48 10.65 11.86
N LEU A 479 -1.66 9.78 10.86
CA LEU A 479 -0.95 8.50 10.75
C LEU A 479 0.58 8.69 10.73
N TYR A 480 1.08 9.67 9.96
CA TYR A 480 2.50 9.98 9.95
C TYR A 480 2.98 10.52 11.31
N LEU A 481 2.20 11.42 11.92
CA LEU A 481 2.51 12.03 13.21
C LEU A 481 2.43 11.06 14.38
N ASP A 482 1.55 10.04 14.37
CA ASP A 482 1.49 9.00 15.42
C ASP A 482 2.87 8.40 15.69
N ARG A 483 3.59 8.11 14.60
CA ARG A 483 4.87 7.41 14.63
C ARG A 483 5.99 8.31 15.15
N THR A 484 5.98 9.57 14.75
CA THR A 484 7.02 10.54 15.11
C THR A 484 6.78 11.12 16.49
N LEU A 485 5.52 11.40 16.86
CA LEU A 485 5.11 11.87 18.17
C LEU A 485 5.41 10.85 19.26
N ALA A 486 5.14 9.56 19.01
CA ALA A 486 5.48 8.50 19.96
C ALA A 486 6.99 8.47 20.28
N VAL A 487 7.83 8.72 19.27
CA VAL A 487 9.29 8.78 19.45
C VAL A 487 9.72 10.07 20.14
N THR A 488 9.24 11.24 19.71
CA THR A 488 9.60 12.52 20.35
C THR A 488 9.15 12.58 21.81
N LEU A 489 7.95 12.08 22.13
CA LEU A 489 7.45 11.99 23.51
C LEU A 489 8.32 11.06 24.37
N ALA A 490 8.66 9.88 23.87
CA ALA A 490 9.55 8.97 24.61
C ALA A 490 10.90 9.63 24.93
N LEU A 491 11.48 10.35 23.97
CA LEU A 491 12.72 11.08 24.15
C LEU A 491 12.56 12.27 25.11
N ALA A 492 11.49 13.05 25.01
CA ALA A 492 11.20 14.16 25.91
C ALA A 492 11.06 13.69 27.37
N LEU A 493 10.42 12.54 27.58
CA LEU A 493 10.18 11.97 28.90
C LEU A 493 11.42 11.30 29.49
N PHE A 494 12.15 10.53 28.68
CA PHE A 494 13.08 9.54 29.22
C PHE A 494 14.56 9.72 28.82
N ALA A 495 14.87 10.60 27.86
CA ALA A 495 16.25 10.90 27.49
C ALA A 495 17.07 11.46 28.67
N GLU A 496 18.37 11.36 28.58
CA GLU A 496 19.34 11.79 29.57
C GLU A 496 19.69 13.27 29.38
N GLY A 497 19.67 14.02 30.49
CA GLY A 497 19.99 15.44 30.52
C GLY A 497 18.81 16.35 30.12
N TRP A 498 18.65 17.45 30.87
CA TRP A 498 17.53 18.37 30.69
C TRP A 498 17.53 19.04 29.30
N LYS A 499 18.69 19.41 28.75
CA LYS A 499 18.79 20.06 27.43
C LYS A 499 18.22 19.19 26.31
N ARG A 500 18.54 17.89 26.32
CA ARG A 500 18.01 16.93 25.33
C ARG A 500 16.50 16.76 25.51
N ARG A 501 16.05 16.59 26.76
CA ARG A 501 14.62 16.47 27.07
C ARG A 501 13.82 17.70 26.63
N THR A 502 14.33 18.90 26.90
CA THR A 502 13.69 20.15 26.46
C THR A 502 13.65 20.26 24.94
N LEU A 503 14.73 19.94 24.24
CA LEU A 503 14.75 19.91 22.77
C LEU A 503 13.64 18.99 22.23
N TRP A 504 13.57 17.75 22.72
CA TRP A 504 12.56 16.79 22.27
C TRP A 504 11.15 17.18 22.69
N ALA A 505 10.99 17.83 23.86
CA ALA A 505 9.70 18.34 24.32
C ALA A 505 9.18 19.46 23.40
N VAL A 506 10.04 20.37 22.93
CA VAL A 506 9.64 21.41 21.97
C VAL A 506 9.12 20.78 20.68
N LEU A 507 9.84 19.79 20.12
CA LEU A 507 9.38 19.08 18.91
C LEU A 507 8.07 18.32 19.17
N ALA A 508 7.97 17.65 20.32
CA ALA A 508 6.77 16.90 20.71
C ALA A 508 5.54 17.81 20.89
N VAL A 509 5.70 19.03 21.42
CA VAL A 509 4.61 20.00 21.53
C VAL A 509 4.11 20.41 20.16
N VAL A 510 5.01 20.77 19.24
CA VAL A 510 4.63 21.17 17.87
C VAL A 510 3.93 20.02 17.15
N GLN A 511 4.52 18.81 17.18
CA GLN A 511 3.92 17.63 16.57
C GLN A 511 2.59 17.27 17.23
N GLY A 512 2.52 17.31 18.56
CA GLY A 512 1.34 16.96 19.35
C GLY A 512 0.17 17.92 19.14
N LEU A 513 0.43 19.22 19.00
CA LEU A 513 -0.59 20.21 18.67
C LEU A 513 -1.16 19.98 17.26
N ALA A 514 -0.31 19.80 16.25
CA ALA A 514 -0.77 19.50 14.89
C ALA A 514 -1.55 18.18 14.85
N TRP A 515 -1.03 17.16 15.53
CA TRP A 515 -1.64 15.83 15.65
C TRP A 515 -3.03 15.90 16.30
N LEU A 516 -3.18 16.63 17.42
CA LEU A 516 -4.45 16.83 18.10
C LEU A 516 -5.47 17.55 17.19
N LEU A 517 -5.03 18.60 16.50
CA LEU A 517 -5.86 19.41 15.61
C LEU A 517 -6.15 18.75 14.25
N THR A 518 -5.61 17.56 13.95
CA THR A 518 -6.14 16.72 12.85
C THR A 518 -7.55 16.22 13.17
N PHE A 519 -7.88 16.17 14.47
CA PHE A 519 -9.07 15.58 15.05
C PHE A 519 -9.31 14.12 14.60
N SER A 520 -8.31 13.39 14.09
CA SER A 520 -8.53 12.03 13.56
C SER A 520 -9.08 11.12 14.66
N LYS A 521 -10.24 10.48 14.42
CA LYS A 521 -10.87 9.53 15.35
C LYS A 521 -9.91 8.39 15.68
N GLY A 522 -9.20 7.85 14.69
CA GLY A 522 -8.24 6.76 14.90
C GLY A 522 -7.01 7.19 15.70
N ALA A 523 -6.55 8.42 15.48
CA ALA A 523 -5.45 8.98 16.28
C ALA A 523 -5.87 9.17 17.74
N LEU A 524 -6.98 9.87 18.00
CA LEU A 524 -7.40 10.24 19.34
C LEU A 524 -7.88 9.05 20.18
N PHE A 525 -8.65 8.12 19.60
CA PHE A 525 -9.32 7.06 20.34
C PHE A 525 -8.64 5.69 20.27
N LEU A 526 -7.72 5.46 19.31
CA LEU A 526 -6.99 4.19 19.20
C LEU A 526 -5.48 4.39 19.39
N ALA A 527 -4.88 5.33 18.66
CA ALA A 527 -3.44 5.55 18.69
C ALA A 527 -2.99 6.15 20.04
N ALA A 528 -3.67 7.20 20.54
CA ALA A 528 -3.31 7.88 21.79
C ALA A 528 -3.33 6.96 23.01
N PRO A 529 -4.41 6.18 23.26
CA PRO A 529 -4.44 5.26 24.39
C PRO A 529 -3.36 4.18 24.28
N THR A 530 -3.16 3.62 23.08
CA THR A 530 -2.14 2.59 22.84
C THR A 530 -0.72 3.13 23.04
N MET A 531 -0.42 4.31 22.48
CA MET A 531 0.84 5.02 22.67
C MET A 531 1.10 5.30 24.15
N THR A 532 0.12 5.87 24.85
CA THR A 532 0.22 6.20 26.28
C THR A 532 0.47 4.96 27.12
N LEU A 533 -0.26 3.87 26.86
CA LEU A 533 -0.09 2.61 27.57
C LEU A 533 1.31 2.03 27.40
N ILE A 534 1.83 2.01 26.17
CA ILE A 534 3.19 1.49 25.89
C ILE A 534 4.25 2.37 26.54
N LEU A 535 4.14 3.69 26.43
CA LEU A 535 5.07 4.63 27.07
C LEU A 535 5.03 4.52 28.60
N ALA A 536 3.85 4.38 29.19
CA ALA A 536 3.68 4.22 30.63
C ALA A 536 4.27 2.87 31.11
N ALA A 537 3.82 1.75 30.53
CA ALA A 537 4.26 0.42 30.94
C ALA A 537 5.77 0.22 30.69
N GLY A 538 6.26 0.62 29.52
CA GLY A 538 7.67 0.55 29.17
C GLY A 538 8.54 1.50 29.99
N GLY A 539 8.03 2.70 30.29
CA GLY A 539 8.67 3.68 31.17
C GLY A 539 8.81 3.16 32.61
N VAL A 540 7.74 2.61 33.19
CA VAL A 540 7.78 1.95 34.52
C VAL A 540 8.81 0.83 34.52
N TRP A 541 8.75 -0.07 33.53
CA TRP A 541 9.66 -1.21 33.42
C TRP A 541 11.13 -0.75 33.33
N MET A 542 11.42 0.23 32.49
CA MET A 542 12.78 0.76 32.28
C MET A 542 13.31 1.49 33.51
N HIS A 543 12.50 2.36 34.12
CA HIS A 543 12.92 3.14 35.29
C HIS A 543 13.12 2.27 36.53
N ARG A 544 12.28 1.24 36.74
CA ARG A 544 12.48 0.26 37.81
C ARG A 544 13.78 -0.53 37.63
N ARG A 545 14.14 -0.89 36.39
CA ARG A 545 15.40 -1.59 36.09
C ARG A 545 16.64 -0.73 36.28
N ASN A 546 16.52 0.59 36.10
CA ASN A 546 17.62 1.54 36.27
C ASN A 546 17.61 2.23 37.65
N CYS A 547 16.68 1.87 38.55
CA CYS A 547 16.48 2.52 39.85
C CYS A 547 16.30 4.05 39.77
N VAL A 548 15.62 4.54 38.72
CA VAL A 548 15.37 5.98 38.51
C VAL A 548 13.93 6.33 38.89
N SER A 549 13.72 7.57 39.36
CA SER A 549 12.41 8.11 39.73
C SER A 549 11.36 7.99 38.62
N LEU A 550 10.12 7.64 38.98
CA LEU A 550 8.97 7.56 38.07
C LEU A 550 8.37 8.92 37.69
N ARG A 551 8.98 10.04 38.11
CA ARG A 551 8.48 11.40 37.85
C ARG A 551 8.07 11.71 36.40
N PRO A 552 8.79 11.25 35.35
CA PRO A 552 8.36 11.48 33.97
C PRO A 552 6.96 10.93 33.65
N LEU A 553 6.49 9.91 34.36
CA LEU A 553 5.16 9.35 34.16
C LEU A 553 4.04 10.28 34.66
N TRP A 554 4.30 11.09 35.68
CA TRP A 554 3.36 12.15 36.08
C TRP A 554 3.21 13.20 34.99
N ALA A 555 4.30 13.55 34.31
CA ALA A 555 4.25 14.47 33.17
C ALA A 555 3.45 13.87 32.01
N LEU A 556 3.58 12.56 31.74
CA LEU A 556 2.73 11.86 30.78
C LEU A 556 1.25 11.89 31.19
N GLY A 557 0.93 11.62 32.46
CA GLY A 557 -0.44 11.70 32.98
C GLY A 557 -1.03 13.12 32.89
N ALA A 558 -0.25 14.14 33.23
CA ALA A 558 -0.65 15.54 33.10
C ALA A 558 -0.87 15.94 31.63
N LEU A 559 -0.05 15.44 30.70
CA LEU A 559 -0.25 15.65 29.27
C LEU A 559 -1.56 15.03 28.77
N VAL A 560 -1.87 13.81 29.19
CA VAL A 560 -3.15 13.15 28.84
C VAL A 560 -4.33 13.94 29.37
N LEU A 561 -4.27 14.39 30.62
CA LEU A 561 -5.29 15.24 31.22
C LEU A 561 -5.44 16.55 30.43
N LEU A 562 -4.33 17.21 30.09
CA LEU A 562 -4.34 18.45 29.32
C LEU A 562 -4.97 18.25 27.94
N MET A 563 -4.66 17.15 27.24
CA MET A 563 -5.30 16.82 25.96
C MET A 563 -6.80 16.60 26.12
N ALA A 564 -7.23 15.86 27.15
CA ALA A 564 -8.66 15.64 27.42
C ALA A 564 -9.40 16.97 27.69
N LEU A 565 -8.80 17.86 28.49
CA LEU A 565 -9.33 19.19 28.75
C LEU A 565 -9.38 20.04 27.46
N ALA A 566 -8.34 19.99 26.62
CA ALA A 566 -8.29 20.71 25.35
C ALA A 566 -9.36 20.23 24.34
N LEU A 567 -9.80 18.97 24.43
CA LEU A 567 -10.88 18.42 23.61
C LEU A 567 -12.28 18.74 24.15
N THR A 568 -12.40 19.16 25.41
CA THR A 568 -13.69 19.41 26.08
C THR A 568 -14.58 20.41 25.31
N PRO A 569 -14.07 21.54 24.78
CA PRO A 569 -14.88 22.48 24.00
C PRO A 569 -15.47 21.89 22.70
N PHE A 570 -14.89 20.80 22.19
CA PHE A 570 -15.30 20.19 20.92
C PHE A 570 -16.27 19.02 21.10
N LEU A 571 -16.58 18.61 22.34
CA LEU A 571 -17.47 17.48 22.61
C LEU A 571 -18.87 17.68 22.00
N GLY A 572 -19.33 18.92 21.83
CA GLY A 572 -20.60 19.25 21.17
C GLY A 572 -20.57 19.16 19.64
N ALA A 573 -19.41 19.05 19.00
CA ALA A 573 -19.32 18.95 17.54
C ALA A 573 -19.85 17.60 17.04
N GLU A 574 -20.49 17.59 15.85
CA GLU A 574 -21.07 16.38 15.25
C GLU A 574 -20.07 15.22 15.19
N ARG A 575 -18.79 15.54 14.97
CA ARG A 575 -17.69 14.59 14.94
C ARG A 575 -17.57 13.70 16.17
N PHE A 576 -17.80 14.29 17.35
CA PHE A 576 -17.69 13.60 18.63
C PHE A 576 -19.03 12.98 19.04
N GLN A 577 -20.14 13.66 18.75
CA GLN A 577 -21.50 13.16 19.03
C GLN A 577 -21.80 11.87 18.23
N ARG A 578 -21.35 11.80 16.98
CA ARG A 578 -21.53 10.63 16.10
C ARG A 578 -20.37 9.63 16.18
N LEU A 579 -19.61 9.59 17.27
CA LEU A 579 -18.48 8.67 17.39
C LEU A 579 -18.93 7.20 17.42
N LEU A 580 -20.08 6.93 18.04
CA LEU A 580 -20.68 5.60 18.19
C LEU A 580 -21.95 5.45 17.33
N ASP A 581 -22.16 6.37 16.39
CA ASP A 581 -23.24 6.28 15.40
C ASP A 581 -22.77 5.41 14.23
N PHE A 582 -23.35 4.22 14.17
CA PHE A 582 -23.10 3.23 13.12
C PHE A 582 -24.27 3.10 12.16
N GLU A 583 -25.31 3.91 12.32
CA GLU A 583 -26.49 3.95 11.44
C GLU A 583 -26.32 4.99 10.35
N GLN A 584 -25.58 6.08 10.61
CA GLN A 584 -25.33 7.15 9.65
C GLN A 584 -23.88 7.67 9.69
N GLY A 585 -23.52 8.47 8.68
CA GLY A 585 -22.22 9.15 8.61
C GLY A 585 -21.01 8.23 8.38
N THR A 586 -19.83 8.72 8.77
CA THR A 586 -18.54 8.04 8.49
C THR A 586 -18.39 6.65 9.12
N GLY A 587 -19.03 6.39 10.26
CA GLY A 587 -19.00 5.09 10.93
C GLY A 587 -19.77 4.03 10.14
N PHE A 588 -21.00 4.37 9.75
CA PHE A 588 -21.84 3.56 8.86
C PHE A 588 -21.14 3.23 7.54
N LEU A 589 -20.63 4.25 6.83
CA LEU A 589 -19.94 4.05 5.54
C LEU A 589 -18.73 3.11 5.66
N ARG A 590 -17.99 3.19 6.77
CA ARG A 590 -16.86 2.30 7.03
C ARG A 590 -17.29 0.85 7.27
N LEU A 591 -18.41 0.62 7.95
CA LEU A 591 -18.96 -0.73 8.10
C LEU A 591 -19.41 -1.33 6.76
N GLN A 592 -20.05 -0.53 5.90
CA GLN A 592 -20.42 -0.98 4.55
C GLN A 592 -19.18 -1.32 3.72
N LEU A 593 -18.17 -0.44 3.75
CA LEU A 593 -16.88 -0.69 3.11
C LEU A 593 -16.24 -1.99 3.59
N TRP A 594 -16.28 -2.28 4.90
CA TRP A 594 -15.72 -3.52 5.45
C TRP A 594 -16.51 -4.75 5.02
N ARG A 595 -17.84 -4.69 4.94
CA ARG A 595 -18.68 -5.77 4.38
C ARG A 595 -18.30 -6.07 2.94
N SER A 596 -18.19 -5.03 2.11
CA SER A 596 -17.75 -5.12 0.71
C SER A 596 -16.35 -5.70 0.59
N SER A 597 -15.42 -5.25 1.43
CA SER A 597 -14.02 -5.69 1.44
C SER A 597 -13.87 -7.13 1.90
N TRP A 598 -14.69 -7.56 2.86
CA TRP A 598 -14.75 -8.95 3.32
C TRP A 598 -15.26 -9.87 2.22
N ALA A 599 -16.36 -9.50 1.54
CA ALA A 599 -16.86 -10.24 0.38
C ALA A 599 -15.80 -10.33 -0.72
N MET A 600 -15.15 -9.22 -1.06
CA MET A 600 -14.04 -9.18 -2.02
C MET A 600 -12.88 -10.10 -1.61
N ALA A 601 -12.54 -10.15 -0.34
CA ALA A 601 -11.48 -11.02 0.17
C ALA A 601 -11.86 -12.51 0.09
N LEU A 602 -13.13 -12.85 0.32
CA LEU A 602 -13.64 -14.22 0.17
C LEU A 602 -13.70 -14.67 -1.29
N ASP A 603 -14.00 -13.75 -2.21
CA ASP A 603 -14.02 -14.03 -3.66
C ASP A 603 -12.59 -14.14 -4.25
N HIS A 604 -11.60 -13.50 -3.61
CA HIS A 604 -10.19 -13.50 -4.04
C HIS A 604 -9.21 -13.91 -2.92
N PRO A 605 -9.36 -15.11 -2.32
CA PRO A 605 -8.75 -15.42 -1.02
C PRO A 605 -7.22 -15.53 -1.06
N TRP A 606 -6.65 -16.04 -2.15
CA TRP A 606 -5.22 -16.39 -2.20
C TRP A 606 -4.32 -15.27 -2.69
N PHE A 607 -4.75 -14.54 -3.72
CA PHE A 607 -3.98 -13.50 -4.39
C PHE A 607 -4.50 -12.08 -4.09
N GLY A 608 -5.72 -11.96 -3.57
CA GLY A 608 -6.43 -10.68 -3.55
C GLY A 608 -6.76 -10.22 -4.98
N VAL A 609 -7.25 -8.99 -5.09
CA VAL A 609 -7.50 -8.29 -6.36
C VAL A 609 -6.24 -7.65 -6.93
N GLY A 610 -5.21 -7.46 -6.11
CA GLY A 610 -3.91 -6.94 -6.50
C GLY A 610 -3.63 -5.48 -6.14
N PRO A 611 -2.34 -5.06 -6.21
CA PRO A 611 -1.94 -3.68 -5.99
C PRO A 611 -2.71 -2.68 -6.87
N ASP A 612 -3.17 -1.58 -6.26
CA ASP A 612 -3.93 -0.49 -6.88
C ASP A 612 -5.25 -0.92 -7.54
N GLN A 613 -5.76 -2.12 -7.26
CA GLN A 613 -6.99 -2.65 -7.87
C GLN A 613 -8.25 -2.47 -7.02
N PHE A 614 -8.10 -2.25 -5.71
CA PHE A 614 -9.22 -2.20 -4.76
C PHE A 614 -10.31 -1.22 -5.21
N LEU A 615 -9.93 -0.01 -5.64
CA LEU A 615 -10.85 1.02 -6.13
C LEU A 615 -11.82 0.49 -7.20
N TYR A 616 -11.26 -0.16 -8.21
CA TYR A 616 -12.01 -0.63 -9.37
C TYR A 616 -12.90 -1.82 -9.04
N HIS A 617 -12.45 -2.71 -8.16
CA HIS A 617 -13.28 -3.82 -7.70
C HIS A 617 -14.37 -3.32 -6.75
N TYR A 618 -14.04 -2.49 -5.77
CA TYR A 618 -15.01 -1.90 -4.85
C TYR A 618 -16.10 -1.18 -5.63
N ARG A 619 -15.73 -0.22 -6.47
CA ARG A 619 -16.69 0.58 -7.24
C ARG A 619 -17.54 -0.23 -8.20
N SER A 620 -16.96 -1.20 -8.92
CA SER A 620 -17.65 -1.91 -10.02
C SER A 620 -18.27 -3.24 -9.62
N ASN A 621 -17.98 -3.80 -8.44
CA ASN A 621 -18.44 -5.13 -8.06
C ASN A 621 -19.00 -5.21 -6.63
N TYR A 622 -18.55 -4.37 -5.70
CA TYR A 622 -18.85 -4.54 -4.28
C TYR A 622 -19.44 -3.30 -3.59
N LEU A 623 -19.60 -2.17 -4.29
CA LEU A 623 -20.13 -0.93 -3.73
C LEU A 623 -21.60 -1.14 -3.37
N LEU A 624 -21.90 -1.19 -2.07
CA LEU A 624 -23.26 -1.37 -1.60
C LEU A 624 -24.13 -0.14 -1.93
N PRO A 625 -25.44 -0.32 -2.23
CA PRO A 625 -26.32 0.79 -2.58
C PRO A 625 -26.37 1.88 -1.50
N GLU A 626 -26.28 1.51 -0.23
CA GLU A 626 -26.31 2.44 0.90
C GLU A 626 -25.01 3.22 1.06
N ALA A 627 -23.91 2.79 0.43
CA ALA A 627 -22.59 3.39 0.51
C ALA A 627 -22.23 4.25 -0.71
N TRP A 628 -23.22 4.59 -1.54
CA TRP A 628 -23.03 5.25 -2.82
C TRP A 628 -22.34 6.62 -2.74
N GLN A 629 -22.34 7.29 -1.58
CA GLN A 629 -21.70 8.60 -1.42
C GLN A 629 -20.17 8.55 -1.50
N GLU A 630 -19.56 7.39 -1.25
CA GLU A 630 -18.10 7.22 -1.28
C GLU A 630 -17.66 6.12 -2.27
N PRO A 631 -17.92 6.26 -3.59
CA PRO A 631 -17.61 5.23 -4.59
C PRO A 631 -16.12 5.20 -4.99
N ASN A 632 -15.33 6.14 -4.47
CA ASN A 632 -13.95 6.42 -4.91
C ASN A 632 -12.88 6.00 -3.90
N LEU A 633 -13.23 5.08 -2.99
CA LEU A 633 -12.31 4.56 -1.98
C LEU A 633 -11.35 3.52 -2.59
N ASN A 634 -10.05 3.72 -2.38
CA ASN A 634 -8.98 2.89 -2.96
C ASN A 634 -8.36 1.88 -1.98
N HIS A 635 -8.90 1.79 -0.76
CA HIS A 635 -8.50 0.81 0.26
C HIS A 635 -9.61 0.68 1.32
N PRO A 636 -9.62 -0.40 2.12
CA PRO A 636 -10.73 -0.71 3.03
C PRO A 636 -10.70 0.04 4.38
N HIS A 637 -9.76 0.98 4.57
CA HIS A 637 -9.52 1.63 5.88
C HIS A 637 -9.42 0.62 7.05
N ASN A 638 -8.76 -0.52 6.81
CA ASN A 638 -8.42 -1.51 7.83
C ASN A 638 -7.22 -2.30 7.31
N PHE A 639 -6.10 -2.28 8.02
CA PHE A 639 -4.86 -2.84 7.48
C PHE A 639 -4.94 -4.33 7.19
N MET A 640 -5.74 -5.11 7.93
CA MET A 640 -5.85 -6.56 7.72
C MET A 640 -6.64 -6.84 6.44
N LEU A 641 -7.76 -6.13 6.26
CA LEU A 641 -8.53 -6.19 5.01
C LEU A 641 -7.72 -5.67 3.83
N ASP A 642 -6.89 -4.64 4.02
CA ASP A 642 -6.05 -4.08 2.95
C ASP A 642 -5.02 -5.12 2.48
N TRP A 643 -4.29 -5.76 3.40
CA TRP A 643 -3.38 -6.85 3.02
C TRP A 643 -4.10 -8.02 2.34
N TRP A 644 -5.27 -8.42 2.83
CA TRP A 644 -6.00 -9.56 2.29
C TRP A 644 -6.59 -9.24 0.91
N THR A 645 -7.31 -8.14 0.76
CA THR A 645 -7.86 -7.73 -0.53
C THR A 645 -6.78 -7.39 -1.54
N ARG A 646 -5.65 -6.80 -1.14
CA ARG A 646 -4.58 -6.39 -2.06
C ARG A 646 -3.63 -7.52 -2.46
N LEU A 647 -3.31 -8.43 -1.55
CA LEU A 647 -2.26 -9.44 -1.74
C LEU A 647 -2.68 -10.85 -1.32
N GLY A 648 -3.94 -11.06 -0.97
CA GLY A 648 -4.48 -12.34 -0.54
C GLY A 648 -4.00 -12.78 0.84
N LEU A 649 -4.42 -13.97 1.23
CA LEU A 649 -4.03 -14.60 2.50
C LEU A 649 -2.51 -14.77 2.60
N ILE A 650 -1.82 -15.04 1.49
CA ILE A 650 -0.36 -15.14 1.45
C ILE A 650 0.26 -13.79 1.82
N GLY A 651 -0.22 -12.69 1.23
CA GLY A 651 0.20 -11.33 1.58
C GLY A 651 -0.06 -11.00 3.04
N LEU A 652 -1.25 -11.33 3.55
CA LEU A 652 -1.62 -11.11 4.96
C LEU A 652 -0.68 -11.86 5.91
N LEU A 653 -0.34 -13.12 5.63
CA LEU A 653 0.58 -13.91 6.44
C LEU A 653 2.02 -13.36 6.39
N LEU A 654 2.48 -12.95 5.22
CA LEU A 654 3.80 -12.33 5.05
C LEU A 654 3.88 -10.99 5.80
N GLY A 655 2.88 -10.12 5.64
CA GLY A 655 2.77 -8.84 6.33
C GLY A 655 2.69 -9.01 7.85
N GLY A 656 1.82 -9.90 8.33
CA GLY A 656 1.70 -10.26 9.75
C GLY A 656 3.01 -10.80 10.34
N SER A 657 3.70 -11.68 9.61
CA SER A 657 5.02 -12.19 10.00
C SER A 657 6.07 -11.08 10.05
N TRP A 658 6.06 -10.16 9.09
CA TRP A 658 6.99 -9.05 9.02
C TRP A 658 6.82 -8.08 10.19
N TRP A 659 5.58 -7.69 10.51
CA TRP A 659 5.28 -6.90 11.71
C TRP A 659 5.66 -7.63 12.99
N GLY A 660 5.34 -8.92 13.13
CA GLY A 660 5.68 -9.71 14.32
C GLY A 660 7.20 -9.77 14.56
N VAL A 661 7.99 -10.03 13.52
CA VAL A 661 9.46 -10.05 13.59
C VAL A 661 10.01 -8.65 13.88
N GLY A 662 9.45 -7.60 13.26
CA GLY A 662 9.81 -6.20 13.49
C GLY A 662 9.55 -5.75 14.92
N MET A 663 8.35 -5.97 15.45
CA MET A 663 7.99 -5.69 16.85
C MET A 663 8.90 -6.42 17.83
N TRP A 664 9.17 -7.70 17.57
CA TRP A 664 10.09 -8.47 18.37
C TRP A 664 11.52 -7.91 18.32
N SER A 665 11.97 -7.43 17.16
CA SER A 665 13.30 -6.83 17.00
C SER A 665 13.43 -5.55 17.84
N VAL A 666 12.41 -4.68 17.81
CA VAL A 666 12.35 -3.44 18.59
C VAL A 666 12.27 -3.74 20.09
N GLY A 667 11.41 -4.66 20.52
CA GLY A 667 11.33 -5.07 21.93
C GLY A 667 12.62 -5.73 22.46
N ARG A 668 13.35 -6.43 21.59
CA ARG A 668 14.70 -6.96 21.92
C ARG A 668 15.75 -5.86 21.98
N TRP A 669 15.66 -4.83 21.14
CA TRP A 669 16.52 -3.65 21.21
C TRP A 669 16.29 -2.91 22.53
N LEU A 670 15.04 -2.58 22.89
CA LEU A 670 14.69 -1.96 24.17
C LEU A 670 15.27 -2.73 25.37
N ARG A 671 15.06 -4.06 25.41
CA ARG A 671 15.57 -4.92 26.49
C ARG A 671 17.09 -4.87 26.65
N ARG A 672 17.83 -4.75 25.55
CA ARG A 672 19.30 -4.72 25.57
C ARG A 672 19.86 -3.34 25.87
N SER A 673 19.16 -2.30 25.45
CA SER A 673 19.57 -0.92 25.61
C SER A 673 19.11 -0.32 26.94
N VAL A 674 18.41 -1.07 27.80
CA VAL A 674 17.80 -0.58 29.05
C VAL A 674 18.76 0.27 29.91
N MET A 675 20.05 -0.07 29.97
CA MET A 675 21.07 0.65 30.75
C MET A 675 21.59 1.93 30.04
N GLN A 676 21.31 2.10 28.75
CA GLN A 676 21.66 3.26 27.92
C GLN A 676 20.41 4.12 27.72
N ARG A 677 20.17 5.10 28.61
CA ARG A 677 18.90 5.81 28.72
C ARG A 677 18.36 6.37 27.40
N ASP A 678 19.20 7.04 26.62
CA ASP A 678 18.79 7.61 25.33
C ASP A 678 18.41 6.55 24.29
N GLU A 679 19.19 5.48 24.20
CA GLU A 679 18.93 4.36 23.29
C GLU A 679 17.68 3.58 23.72
N ALA A 680 17.46 3.42 25.03
CA ALA A 680 16.26 2.80 25.56
C ALA A 680 15.02 3.67 25.33
N ALA A 681 15.12 4.99 25.52
CA ALA A 681 14.04 5.94 25.23
C ALA A 681 13.67 5.92 23.75
N LEU A 682 14.65 5.91 22.86
CA LEU A 682 14.42 5.77 21.42
C LEU A 682 13.74 4.45 21.06
N ALA A 683 14.23 3.33 21.61
CA ALA A 683 13.65 2.01 21.36
C ALA A 683 12.21 1.89 21.90
N LEU A 684 11.93 2.49 23.06
CA LEU A 684 10.59 2.57 23.64
C LEU A 684 9.67 3.43 22.77
N GLY A 685 10.16 4.56 22.27
CA GLY A 685 9.44 5.41 21.32
C GLY A 685 9.09 4.67 20.03
N CYS A 686 10.03 3.91 19.47
CA CYS A 686 9.79 3.04 18.30
C CYS A 686 8.75 1.94 18.58
N LEU A 687 8.72 1.38 19.79
CA LEU A 687 7.72 0.40 20.19
C LEU A 687 6.34 1.04 20.33
N ALA A 688 6.27 2.23 20.94
CA ALA A 688 5.04 3.02 21.05
C ALA A 688 4.52 3.46 19.68
N ALA A 689 5.41 3.88 18.78
CA ALA A 689 5.08 4.22 17.39
C ALA A 689 4.47 3.03 16.64
N THR A 690 5.01 1.83 16.86
CA THR A 690 4.48 0.59 16.26
C THR A 690 3.08 0.29 16.78
N GLY A 691 2.86 0.37 18.10
CA GLY A 691 1.54 0.14 18.69
C GLY A 691 0.50 1.17 18.24
N ALA A 692 0.86 2.46 18.28
CA ALA A 692 0.00 3.56 17.84
C ALA A 692 -0.41 3.41 16.36
N ALA A 693 0.56 3.11 15.49
CA ALA A 693 0.33 2.90 14.07
C ALA A 693 -0.58 1.70 13.75
N LEU A 694 -0.42 0.58 14.47
CA LEU A 694 -1.30 -0.57 14.31
C LEU A 694 -2.71 -0.27 14.80
N ALA A 695 -2.85 0.41 15.94
CA ALA A 695 -4.14 0.76 16.52
C ALA A 695 -4.92 1.72 15.60
N HIS A 696 -4.29 2.78 15.09
CA HIS A 696 -4.93 3.68 14.12
C HIS A 696 -5.26 2.92 12.82
N GLY A 697 -4.34 2.08 12.34
CA GLY A 697 -4.50 1.30 11.11
C GLY A 697 -5.64 0.27 11.14
N LEU A 698 -6.27 0.00 12.28
CA LEU A 698 -7.50 -0.81 12.34
C LEU A 698 -8.70 -0.12 11.67
N ILE A 699 -8.67 1.22 11.59
CA ILE A 699 -9.77 2.01 11.00
C ILE A 699 -9.29 3.01 9.94
N ASP A 700 -8.04 2.89 9.48
CA ASP A 700 -7.48 3.73 8.43
C ASP A 700 -6.31 3.05 7.68
N VAL A 701 -5.74 3.72 6.67
CA VAL A 701 -4.56 3.23 5.95
C VAL A 701 -3.35 3.09 6.88
N SER A 702 -2.64 1.96 6.83
CA SER A 702 -1.48 1.73 7.72
C SER A 702 -0.13 1.70 6.98
N TYR A 703 -0.11 1.27 5.73
CA TYR A 703 1.13 1.10 4.96
C TYR A 703 1.01 1.52 3.48
N GLY A 704 -0.21 1.67 2.95
CA GLY A 704 -0.46 1.92 1.52
C GLY A 704 0.13 3.22 0.97
N LEU A 705 0.60 4.11 1.85
CA LEU A 705 1.37 5.28 1.47
C LEU A 705 2.89 5.00 1.60
N PRO A 706 3.71 5.37 0.58
CA PRO A 706 5.14 5.07 0.56
C PRO A 706 5.89 5.54 1.81
N GLU A 707 5.58 6.74 2.31
CA GLU A 707 6.16 7.32 3.52
C GLU A 707 5.84 6.51 4.77
N LEU A 708 4.64 5.93 4.87
CA LEU A 708 4.24 5.07 5.99
C LEU A 708 4.99 3.74 5.92
N MET A 709 5.10 3.13 4.73
CA MET A 709 5.86 1.90 4.52
C MET A 709 7.35 2.09 4.83
N LEU A 710 7.97 3.17 4.34
CA LEU A 710 9.37 3.50 4.64
C LEU A 710 9.60 3.73 6.13
N THR A 711 8.63 4.34 6.83
CA THR A 711 8.70 4.53 8.29
C THR A 711 8.64 3.19 9.04
N TRP A 712 7.83 2.23 8.60
CA TRP A 712 7.85 0.86 9.14
C TRP A 712 9.23 0.22 8.98
N VAL A 713 9.80 0.29 7.78
CA VAL A 713 11.14 -0.25 7.49
C VAL A 713 12.21 0.40 8.37
N LEU A 714 12.14 1.72 8.55
CA LEU A 714 13.04 2.49 9.42
C LEU A 714 13.00 1.95 10.84
N VAL A 715 11.81 1.93 11.46
CA VAL A 715 11.60 1.51 12.85
C VAL A 715 12.14 0.10 13.11
N PHE A 716 11.92 -0.84 12.17
CA PHE A 716 12.36 -2.22 12.32
C PHE A 716 13.87 -2.46 12.14
N HIS A 717 14.59 -1.49 11.56
CA HIS A 717 16.02 -1.63 11.25
C HIS A 717 16.94 -0.65 11.98
N LEU A 718 16.41 0.33 12.73
CA LEU A 718 17.21 1.30 13.51
C LEU A 718 18.10 0.64 14.58
N GLY A 719 17.61 -0.41 15.26
CA GLY A 719 18.25 -1.08 16.41
C GLY A 719 19.46 -1.99 16.09
N LEU A 720 20.30 -1.64 15.11
CA LEU A 720 21.49 -2.43 14.78
C LEU A 720 22.50 -2.49 15.94
N ARG A 721 23.13 -3.66 16.14
CA ARG A 721 24.17 -3.86 17.14
C ARG A 721 25.40 -3.00 16.80
N GLY A 722 25.76 -2.05 17.65
CA GLY A 722 27.13 -1.53 17.64
C GLY A 722 28.11 -2.68 17.91
N SER A 723 29.26 -2.69 17.24
CA SER A 723 30.35 -3.57 17.65
C SER A 723 30.81 -3.14 19.05
N ASN A 724 30.34 -3.82 20.09
CA ASN A 724 30.89 -3.64 21.43
C ASN A 724 32.38 -3.96 21.35
N GLN A 725 33.24 -2.94 21.46
CA GLN A 725 34.67 -3.14 21.69
C GLN A 725 34.95 -3.70 23.10
N ASN A 726 33.94 -3.78 23.98
CA ASN A 726 34.09 -4.25 25.36
C ASN A 726 33.59 -5.68 25.62
N ALA A 727 33.39 -6.52 24.60
CA ALA A 727 33.08 -7.94 24.82
C ALA A 727 34.31 -8.78 25.21
N GLY A 728 35.47 -8.15 25.47
CA GLY A 728 36.71 -8.80 25.89
C GLY A 728 36.94 -8.86 27.41
N ASN A 729 36.18 -8.12 28.23
CA ASN A 729 36.35 -8.16 29.68
C ASN A 729 35.00 -8.41 30.36
N ARG A 730 34.65 -9.68 30.52
CA ARG A 730 33.93 -10.13 31.71
C ARG A 730 34.79 -11.23 32.33
N PRO A 731 35.14 -11.14 33.63
CA PRO A 731 35.82 -12.23 34.31
C PRO A 731 34.97 -13.50 34.32
#